data_AF-A0A8J8BWI0-F1
#
_entry.id   AF-A0A8J8BWI0-F1
#
_cell.length_a   1.000
_cell.length_b   1.000
_cell.length_c   1.000
_cell.angle_alpha   90.00
_cell.angle_beta   90.00
_cell.angle_gamma   90.00
#
_symmetry.space_group_name_H-M   'P 1'
#
loop_
_entity.id
_entity.type
_entity.pdbx_description
1 polymer ?
#
loop_
_entity_poly.entity_id
_entity_poly.type
_entity_poly.pdbx_seq_one_letter_code
_entity_poly.pdbx_strand_id
1 'polypeptide(L)'
;RSEFLQHMQRAVTDRIIEAKPAFDREILNEYYAERERTVHIGSVKEVILDILHNGIKSVQEIAEELKKDTKEIEKVLDRLIEENLVSCGYFTSPELEYMLVKDRRHLEYGEGFEEDTLRTFLMEKHFTATDADAKSAVSSYGYVRSRRALYDRVGFFSQKLLKVKAAGRLVYILPEDAPLFVSAYRKEPPQEDVKILDFIRSHPGLKRREIIEACGSDFTKLEENLYVYRDDANRFYALDSQVHNRKKAQKEIVQRYVASCGPVSREEILYYTRFQIEDLDDILCDFKKVYVFSKIVQEMYCTEEDYSNLKEVTQKGFTRAIDHSDPFYDKVRHESSSKLGEAFSPLLKDGRIVGGILYEAGDTFCVEELKLTDSIPERELFKEIQRVYQFYRWHGARNIILKPENLQKMAETLGYTAEDGILVDAPVFPGSPDSVHATQLKCQHLLEPAPSEKVSTLPFLDREAFQKRTALKAPESLVEISYKNREYICLPEDTKMYEENDVQELMNRLLDSFLILSPFQVKELVDAELYEIERALNSISKRVYYQGEVYYVKDAAFEPLEDTIILFLSVTDPYIMLHNEKWNLEGTAILINGIPAGYYIKEGNLADLNLFREFKNLWGNILIKLPSENISIRTINGRPVKDTRFARTFS
;
A
#
# COMPACT_ATOMS: atom_id res chain seq x y z
N ARG A 1 -42.28 -6.18 -11.83
CA ARG A 1 -41.83 -4.95 -11.13
C ARG A 1 -43.01 -4.08 -10.69
N SER A 2 -44.02 -3.82 -11.54
CA SER A 2 -45.28 -3.18 -11.09
C SER A 2 -46.07 -4.03 -10.09
N GLU A 3 -45.99 -5.37 -10.18
CA GLU A 3 -46.62 -6.26 -9.18
C GLU A 3 -45.97 -6.15 -7.79
N PHE A 4 -44.66 -5.87 -7.67
CA PHE A 4 -43.99 -5.71 -6.37
C PHE A 4 -44.38 -4.38 -5.70
N LEU A 5 -44.49 -3.30 -6.49
CA LEU A 5 -45.03 -2.01 -6.03
C LEU A 5 -46.52 -2.11 -5.67
N GLN A 6 -47.31 -2.88 -6.42
CA GLN A 6 -48.71 -3.16 -6.09
C GLN A 6 -48.87 -4.09 -4.88
N HIS A 7 -47.92 -5.01 -4.64
CA HIS A 7 -47.91 -5.91 -3.49
C HIS A 7 -47.43 -5.20 -2.22
N MET A 8 -46.49 -4.25 -2.35
CA MET A 8 -46.11 -3.27 -1.32
C MET A 8 -47.27 -2.33 -1.00
N GLN A 9 -47.92 -1.77 -2.03
CA GLN A 9 -49.13 -0.96 -1.85
C GLN A 9 -50.21 -1.78 -1.14
N ARG A 10 -50.54 -3.00 -1.57
CA ARG A 10 -51.54 -3.86 -0.89
C ARG A 10 -51.13 -4.27 0.53
N ALA A 11 -49.87 -4.62 0.78
CA ALA A 11 -49.39 -4.96 2.13
C ALA A 11 -49.37 -3.75 3.07
N VAL A 12 -49.17 -2.54 2.53
CA VAL A 12 -49.39 -1.28 3.25
C VAL A 12 -50.89 -1.03 3.41
N THR A 13 -51.71 -1.33 2.41
CA THR A 13 -53.17 -1.13 2.39
C THR A 13 -53.93 -1.98 3.40
N ASP A 14 -53.43 -3.17 3.74
CA ASP A 14 -54.03 -3.98 4.80
C ASP A 14 -53.59 -3.52 6.21
N ARG A 15 -52.55 -2.66 6.31
CA ARG A 15 -52.17 -1.93 7.54
C ARG A 15 -52.82 -0.52 7.64
N ILE A 16 -53.59 -0.09 6.64
CA ILE A 16 -54.07 1.32 6.47
C ILE A 16 -55.12 1.78 7.48
N ILE A 17 -55.76 0.91 8.27
CA ILE A 17 -56.89 1.35 9.11
C ILE A 17 -56.45 2.05 10.43
N GLU A 18 -55.15 2.07 10.77
CA GLU A 18 -54.65 2.70 12.02
C GLU A 18 -53.38 3.56 11.87
N ALA A 19 -53.02 4.01 10.66
CA ALA A 19 -51.80 4.80 10.46
C ALA A 19 -51.94 6.23 11.03
N LYS A 20 -51.32 6.49 12.18
CA LYS A 20 -51.07 7.87 12.65
C LYS A 20 -50.15 8.59 11.65
N PRO A 21 -50.32 9.91 11.43
CA PRO A 21 -49.39 10.70 10.63
C PRO A 21 -47.95 10.49 11.11
N ALA A 22 -47.01 10.36 10.16
CA ALA A 22 -45.61 10.11 10.48
C ALA A 22 -44.94 11.28 11.21
N PHE A 23 -45.42 12.52 11.01
CA PHE A 23 -44.86 13.72 11.61
C PHE A 23 -45.93 14.65 12.17
N ASP A 24 -45.56 15.41 13.20
CA ASP A 24 -46.40 16.49 13.71
C ASP A 24 -46.38 17.70 12.75
N ARG A 25 -47.54 18.32 12.55
CA ARG A 25 -47.67 19.52 11.69
C ARG A 25 -46.89 20.71 12.23
N GLU A 26 -46.79 20.86 13.55
CA GLU A 26 -46.04 21.97 14.15
C GLU A 26 -44.54 21.88 13.81
N ILE A 27 -43.97 20.67 13.92
CA ILE A 27 -42.55 20.40 13.59
C ILE A 27 -42.28 20.67 12.10
N LEU A 28 -43.20 20.27 11.22
CA LEU A 28 -43.04 20.51 9.79
C LEU A 28 -43.15 21.99 9.42
N ASN A 29 -44.10 22.70 10.02
CA ASN A 29 -44.23 24.14 9.79
C ASN A 29 -42.96 24.88 10.21
N GLU A 30 -42.35 24.51 11.34
CA GLU A 30 -41.07 25.06 11.78
C GLU A 30 -39.93 24.70 10.80
N TYR A 31 -39.84 23.44 10.37
CA TYR A 31 -38.79 22.96 9.45
C TYR A 31 -38.81 23.66 8.08
N TYR A 32 -40.00 23.98 7.56
CA TYR A 32 -40.16 24.66 6.27
C TYR A 32 -40.26 26.19 6.37
N ALA A 33 -40.35 26.77 7.57
CA ALA A 33 -40.72 28.19 7.79
C ALA A 33 -39.86 29.22 7.04
N GLU A 34 -38.56 28.96 6.88
CA GLU A 34 -37.60 29.90 6.25
C GLU A 34 -37.36 29.61 4.76
N ARG A 35 -38.07 28.65 4.17
CA ARG A 35 -37.87 28.25 2.78
C ARG A 35 -38.82 29.00 1.85
N GLU A 36 -38.27 29.65 0.84
CA GLU A 36 -39.03 30.31 -0.21
C GLU A 36 -38.86 29.58 -1.55
N ARG A 37 -39.88 29.69 -2.39
CA ARG A 37 -39.79 29.18 -3.77
C ARG A 37 -38.81 30.03 -4.57
N THR A 38 -37.97 29.38 -5.36
CA THR A 38 -36.93 30.03 -6.17
C THR A 38 -37.13 29.83 -7.67
N VAL A 39 -37.87 28.77 -8.06
CA VAL A 39 -38.10 28.42 -9.46
C VAL A 39 -39.60 28.44 -9.76
N HIS A 40 -40.04 29.53 -10.39
CA HIS A 40 -41.45 29.68 -10.80
C HIS A 40 -41.71 29.29 -12.26
N ILE A 41 -40.67 29.24 -13.10
CA ILE A 41 -40.74 28.94 -14.54
C ILE A 41 -39.61 27.98 -14.87
N GLY A 42 -39.94 26.80 -15.40
CA GLY A 42 -38.99 25.74 -15.73
C GLY A 42 -39.71 24.50 -16.27
N SER A 43 -39.01 23.39 -16.38
CA SER A 43 -39.65 22.10 -16.67
C SER A 43 -40.60 21.71 -15.52
N VAL A 44 -41.67 20.95 -15.83
CA VAL A 44 -42.64 20.49 -14.80
C VAL A 44 -41.93 19.79 -13.64
N LYS A 45 -40.86 19.05 -13.94
CA LYS A 45 -40.01 18.39 -12.94
C LYS A 45 -39.37 19.39 -11.98
N GLU A 46 -38.70 20.43 -12.49
CA GLU A 46 -38.01 21.43 -11.68
C GLU A 46 -38.99 22.21 -10.79
N VAL A 47 -40.14 22.59 -11.35
CA VAL A 47 -41.14 23.36 -10.61
C VAL A 47 -41.79 22.49 -9.51
N ILE A 48 -42.04 21.20 -9.74
CA ILE A 48 -42.53 20.29 -8.70
C ILE A 48 -41.50 20.15 -7.56
N LEU A 49 -40.21 19.99 -7.90
CA LEU A 49 -39.16 19.88 -6.88
C LEU A 49 -39.03 21.16 -6.05
N ASP A 50 -39.22 22.33 -6.66
CA ASP A 50 -39.25 23.64 -5.97
C ASP A 50 -40.51 23.81 -5.09
N ILE A 51 -41.68 23.35 -5.56
CA ILE A 51 -42.90 23.31 -4.72
C ILE A 51 -42.66 22.44 -3.48
N LEU A 52 -42.11 21.24 -3.67
CA LEU A 52 -41.82 20.31 -2.58
C LEU A 52 -40.66 20.76 -1.68
N HIS A 53 -39.82 21.67 -2.15
CA HIS A 53 -38.80 22.32 -1.31
C HIS A 53 -39.42 23.24 -0.26
N ASN A 54 -40.57 23.83 -0.59
CA ASN A 54 -41.33 24.74 0.27
C ASN A 54 -42.27 24.00 1.25
N GLY A 55 -42.58 22.73 1.00
CA GLY A 55 -43.37 21.94 1.94
C GLY A 55 -43.90 20.63 1.39
N ILE A 56 -44.57 19.90 2.28
CA ILE A 56 -45.30 18.68 1.93
C ILE A 56 -46.58 19.06 1.19
N LYS A 57 -46.90 18.38 0.08
CA LYS A 57 -48.10 18.66 -0.72
C LYS A 57 -48.78 17.40 -1.22
N SER A 58 -50.10 17.42 -1.33
CA SER A 58 -50.86 16.40 -2.07
C SER A 58 -50.73 16.62 -3.58
N VAL A 59 -51.07 15.59 -4.37
CA VAL A 59 -51.03 15.73 -5.84
C VAL A 59 -52.06 16.73 -6.35
N GLN A 60 -53.18 16.90 -5.65
CA GLN A 60 -54.21 17.89 -5.96
C GLN A 60 -53.67 19.31 -5.79
N GLU A 61 -52.99 19.58 -4.67
CA GLU A 61 -52.41 20.90 -4.41
C GLU A 61 -51.35 21.27 -5.45
N ILE A 62 -50.47 20.33 -5.82
CA ILE A 62 -49.45 20.55 -6.85
C ILE A 62 -50.10 20.80 -8.22
N ALA A 63 -51.14 20.04 -8.58
CA ALA A 63 -51.86 20.20 -9.84
C ALA A 63 -52.59 21.55 -9.94
N GLU A 64 -53.22 21.98 -8.84
CA GLU A 64 -53.86 23.29 -8.74
C GLU A 64 -52.86 24.44 -8.90
N GLU A 65 -51.71 24.35 -8.21
CA GLU A 65 -50.65 25.36 -8.27
C GLU A 65 -50.04 25.48 -9.67
N LEU A 66 -49.86 24.35 -10.37
CA LEU A 66 -49.32 24.30 -11.73
C LEU A 66 -50.38 24.51 -12.84
N LYS A 67 -51.67 24.59 -12.47
CA LYS A 67 -52.81 24.62 -13.42
C LYS A 67 -52.74 23.50 -14.46
N LYS A 68 -52.39 22.29 -14.01
CA LYS A 68 -52.18 21.10 -14.85
C LYS A 68 -53.11 19.97 -14.41
N ASP A 69 -53.27 18.98 -15.29
CA ASP A 69 -54.06 17.79 -14.98
C ASP A 69 -53.37 16.93 -13.93
N THR A 70 -54.12 16.43 -12.95
CA THR A 70 -53.60 15.61 -11.85
C THR A 70 -52.86 14.37 -12.35
N LYS A 71 -53.34 13.71 -13.42
CA LYS A 71 -52.66 12.53 -13.99
C LYS A 71 -51.34 12.87 -14.67
N GLU A 72 -51.20 14.09 -15.17
CA GLU A 72 -49.91 14.58 -15.70
C GLU A 72 -48.90 14.71 -14.55
N ILE A 73 -49.33 15.29 -13.42
CA ILE A 73 -48.48 15.46 -12.24
C ILE A 73 -48.13 14.11 -11.59
N GLU A 74 -49.09 13.21 -11.43
CA GLU A 74 -48.84 11.85 -10.91
C GLU A 74 -47.73 11.14 -11.70
N LYS A 75 -47.78 11.19 -13.04
CA LYS A 75 -46.73 10.58 -13.88
C LYS A 75 -45.34 11.19 -13.67
N VAL A 76 -45.27 12.48 -13.34
CA VAL A 76 -43.98 13.13 -13.04
C VAL A 76 -43.51 12.76 -11.64
N LEU A 77 -44.42 12.75 -10.65
CA LEU A 77 -44.13 12.32 -9.28
C LEU A 77 -43.68 10.85 -9.23
N ASP A 78 -44.32 9.95 -9.99
CA ASP A 78 -43.92 8.55 -10.09
C ASP A 78 -42.47 8.42 -10.60
N ARG A 79 -42.10 9.19 -11.63
CA ARG A 79 -40.70 9.23 -12.10
C ARG A 79 -39.76 9.80 -11.05
N LEU A 80 -40.16 10.84 -10.32
CA LEU A 80 -39.36 11.43 -9.24
C LEU A 80 -39.18 10.46 -8.06
N ILE A 81 -40.15 9.60 -7.79
CA ILE A 81 -40.05 8.50 -6.83
C ILE A 81 -39.10 7.43 -7.33
N GLU A 82 -39.20 7.05 -8.62
CA GLU A 82 -38.27 6.10 -9.26
C GLU A 82 -36.82 6.61 -9.26
N GLU A 83 -36.64 7.93 -9.44
CA GLU A 83 -35.34 8.62 -9.33
C GLU A 83 -34.88 8.84 -7.87
N ASN A 84 -35.68 8.45 -6.87
CA ASN A 84 -35.41 8.62 -5.44
C ASN A 84 -35.22 10.09 -5.00
N LEU A 85 -35.91 11.01 -5.66
CA LEU A 85 -35.92 12.45 -5.31
C LEU A 85 -37.13 12.82 -4.44
N VAL A 86 -38.25 12.13 -4.64
CA VAL A 86 -39.52 12.37 -3.92
C VAL A 86 -39.96 11.11 -3.18
N SER A 87 -40.52 11.30 -2.00
CA SER A 87 -41.16 10.25 -1.20
C SER A 87 -42.67 10.50 -1.15
N CYS A 88 -43.44 9.41 -1.13
CA CYS A 88 -44.90 9.44 -1.02
C CYS A 88 -45.33 8.67 0.24
N GLY A 89 -46.28 9.21 0.99
CA GLY A 89 -46.79 8.60 2.21
C GLY A 89 -47.83 9.44 2.92
N TYR A 90 -48.30 8.92 4.07
CA TYR A 90 -49.22 9.61 4.98
C TYR A 90 -48.40 10.39 6.02
N PHE A 91 -47.93 11.58 5.64
CA PHE A 91 -46.99 12.33 6.48
C PHE A 91 -47.71 13.14 7.57
N THR A 92 -48.69 13.97 7.17
CA THR A 92 -49.44 14.84 8.08
C THR A 92 -50.94 14.60 8.07
N SER A 93 -51.43 13.96 7.01
CA SER A 93 -52.85 13.73 6.78
C SER A 93 -53.10 12.27 6.37
N PRO A 94 -54.36 11.80 6.44
CA PRO A 94 -54.76 10.50 5.90
C PRO A 94 -54.82 10.48 4.37
N GLU A 95 -54.48 11.57 3.69
CA GLU A 95 -54.33 11.63 2.23
C GLU A 95 -52.87 11.37 1.83
N LEU A 96 -52.65 10.89 0.61
CA LEU A 96 -51.29 10.69 0.11
C LEU A 96 -50.63 12.03 -0.17
N GLU A 97 -49.51 12.23 0.51
CA GLU A 97 -48.71 13.44 0.45
C GLU A 97 -47.32 13.11 -0.12
N TYR A 98 -46.71 14.12 -0.72
CA TYR A 98 -45.40 14.04 -1.35
C TYR A 98 -44.46 15.03 -0.66
N MET A 99 -43.21 14.60 -0.47
CA MET A 99 -42.14 15.45 0.06
C MET A 99 -40.80 15.03 -0.54
N LEU A 100 -39.79 15.91 -0.46
CA LEU A 100 -38.46 15.53 -0.94
C LEU A 100 -37.85 14.44 -0.05
N VAL A 101 -37.17 13.47 -0.66
CA VAL A 101 -36.49 12.38 0.07
C VAL A 101 -35.46 12.93 1.06
N LYS A 102 -34.74 14.00 0.69
CA LYS A 102 -33.79 14.67 1.59
C LYS A 102 -34.46 15.21 2.87
N ASP A 103 -35.66 15.75 2.74
CA ASP A 103 -36.39 16.33 3.88
C ASP A 103 -36.91 15.24 4.79
N ARG A 104 -37.48 14.17 4.19
CA ARG A 104 -37.90 12.99 4.94
C ARG A 104 -36.75 12.40 5.76
N ARG A 105 -35.57 12.24 5.15
CA ARG A 105 -34.38 11.72 5.84
C ARG A 105 -33.94 12.61 6.99
N HIS A 106 -33.95 13.93 6.78
CA HIS A 106 -33.60 14.87 7.83
C HIS A 106 -34.59 14.84 9.00
N LEU A 107 -35.89 14.73 8.73
CA LEU A 107 -36.92 14.64 9.77
C LEU A 107 -36.89 13.31 10.53
N GLU A 108 -36.55 12.20 9.87
CA GLU A 108 -36.46 10.88 10.52
C GLU A 108 -35.15 10.68 11.30
N TYR A 109 -34.01 11.17 10.79
CA TYR A 109 -32.68 10.84 11.30
C TYR A 109 -31.83 12.05 11.72
N GLY A 110 -32.26 13.28 11.41
CA GLY A 110 -31.52 14.51 11.68
C GLY A 110 -30.45 14.82 10.62
N GLU A 111 -29.35 15.44 11.04
CA GLU A 111 -28.21 15.74 10.17
C GLU A 111 -27.55 14.44 9.66
N GLY A 112 -27.23 14.41 8.38
CA GLY A 112 -26.53 13.29 7.74
C GLY A 112 -25.75 13.74 6.52
N PHE A 113 -24.90 12.83 6.02
CA PHE A 113 -23.98 13.10 4.92
C PHE A 113 -24.35 12.25 3.70
N GLU A 114 -24.26 12.82 2.50
CA GLU A 114 -24.44 12.04 1.27
C GLU A 114 -23.31 11.03 1.09
N GLU A 115 -23.61 9.87 0.48
CA GLU A 115 -22.62 8.81 0.23
C GLU A 115 -21.40 9.30 -0.57
N ASP A 116 -21.62 10.20 -1.54
CA ASP A 116 -20.53 10.79 -2.32
C ASP A 116 -19.58 11.62 -1.44
N THR A 117 -20.11 12.41 -0.52
CA THR A 117 -19.31 13.20 0.44
C THR A 117 -18.45 12.27 1.30
N LEU A 118 -19.03 11.18 1.80
CA LEU A 118 -18.29 10.17 2.55
C LEU A 118 -17.15 9.57 1.73
N ARG A 119 -17.40 9.20 0.47
CA ARG A 119 -16.38 8.56 -0.37
C ARG A 119 -15.26 9.53 -0.73
N THR A 120 -15.56 10.80 -1.01
CA THR A 120 -14.54 11.83 -1.21
C THR A 120 -13.69 11.99 0.04
N PHE A 121 -14.32 12.12 1.22
CA PHE A 121 -13.63 12.20 2.51
C PHE A 121 -12.68 11.02 2.76
N LEU A 122 -13.19 9.79 2.61
CA LEU A 122 -12.41 8.59 2.84
C LEU A 122 -11.24 8.49 1.84
N MET A 123 -11.44 8.91 0.59
CA MET A 123 -10.40 8.89 -0.42
C MET A 123 -9.27 9.87 -0.06
N GLU A 124 -9.61 11.06 0.42
CA GLU A 124 -8.61 12.01 0.95
C GLU A 124 -7.89 11.43 2.15
N LYS A 125 -8.62 11.03 3.18
CA LYS A 125 -8.08 10.45 4.41
C LYS A 125 -7.09 9.31 4.14
N HIS A 126 -7.41 8.44 3.18
CA HIS A 126 -6.57 7.28 2.87
C HIS A 126 -5.33 7.63 2.03
N PHE A 127 -5.42 8.59 1.09
CA PHE A 127 -4.42 8.74 0.03
C PHE A 127 -3.75 10.12 -0.05
N THR A 128 -4.05 11.03 0.89
CA THR A 128 -3.39 12.35 1.00
C THR A 128 -2.60 12.56 2.28
N ALA A 129 -2.57 11.58 3.19
CA ALA A 129 -1.73 11.64 4.39
C ALA A 129 -0.24 11.49 4.01
N THR A 130 0.40 12.59 3.62
CA THR A 130 1.78 12.61 3.07
C THR A 130 2.88 12.50 4.12
N ASP A 131 2.55 12.58 5.41
CA ASP A 131 3.52 12.63 6.51
C ASP A 131 3.63 11.31 7.29
N ALA A 132 2.89 10.27 6.91
CA ALA A 132 2.92 8.98 7.60
C ALA A 132 3.96 8.06 6.97
N ASP A 133 5.01 7.72 7.74
CA ASP A 133 5.87 6.59 7.42
C ASP A 133 5.08 5.26 7.48
N ALA A 134 5.64 4.19 6.92
CA ALA A 134 4.98 2.88 6.85
C ALA A 134 4.59 2.31 8.22
N LYS A 135 5.37 2.57 9.28
CA LYS A 135 5.04 2.12 10.63
C LYS A 135 3.84 2.89 11.15
N SER A 136 3.85 4.21 11.03
CA SER A 136 2.71 5.06 11.42
C SER A 136 1.43 4.65 10.70
N ALA A 137 1.50 4.42 9.38
CA ALA A 137 0.36 3.95 8.60
C ALA A 137 -0.16 2.59 9.08
N VAL A 138 0.69 1.57 9.25
CA VAL A 138 0.22 0.24 9.71
C VAL A 138 -0.30 0.31 11.14
N SER A 139 0.34 1.08 12.03
CA SER A 139 -0.10 1.27 13.41
C SER A 139 -1.51 1.84 13.47
N SER A 140 -1.81 2.88 12.67
CA SER A 140 -3.14 3.49 12.62
C SER A 140 -4.21 2.50 12.16
N TYR A 141 -3.95 1.78 11.07
CA TYR A 141 -4.90 0.79 10.54
C TYR A 141 -4.98 -0.50 11.38
N GLY A 142 -3.99 -0.74 12.25
CA GLY A 142 -3.74 -2.00 12.93
C GLY A 142 -3.13 -3.08 12.03
N TYR A 143 -3.68 -3.27 10.82
CA TYR A 143 -3.10 -4.16 9.81
C TYR A 143 -3.45 -3.72 8.38
N VAL A 144 -2.65 -4.18 7.42
CA VAL A 144 -2.94 -4.03 5.98
C VAL A 144 -3.01 -5.41 5.31
N ARG A 145 -3.92 -5.60 4.35
CA ARG A 145 -4.07 -6.91 3.68
C ARG A 145 -3.05 -7.11 2.55
N SER A 146 -2.49 -6.03 2.01
CA SER A 146 -1.54 -6.04 0.90
C SER A 146 -0.46 -4.98 1.09
N ARG A 147 0.76 -5.30 0.66
CA ARG A 147 1.87 -4.34 0.57
C ARG A 147 1.62 -3.27 -0.49
N ARG A 148 0.85 -3.59 -1.52
CA ARG A 148 0.40 -2.64 -2.56
C ARG A 148 -0.47 -1.55 -1.95
N ALA A 149 -1.44 -1.93 -1.13
CA ALA A 149 -2.30 -0.99 -0.40
C ALA A 149 -1.49 -0.09 0.56
N LEU A 150 -0.45 -0.61 1.21
CA LEU A 150 0.43 0.22 2.03
C LEU A 150 1.22 1.21 1.17
N TYR A 151 1.81 0.74 0.05
CA TYR A 151 2.52 1.58 -0.90
C TYR A 151 1.63 2.70 -1.45
N ASP A 152 0.34 2.44 -1.67
CA ASP A 152 -0.62 3.46 -2.13
C ASP A 152 -0.72 4.67 -1.20
N ARG A 153 -0.35 4.51 0.08
CA ARG A 153 -0.41 5.55 1.12
C ARG A 153 0.93 6.21 1.35
N VAL A 154 1.99 5.39 1.47
CA VAL A 154 3.30 5.86 1.98
C VAL A 154 4.41 5.85 0.92
N GLY A 155 4.14 5.33 -0.28
CA GLY A 155 5.16 5.09 -1.29
C GLY A 155 6.10 3.94 -0.90
N PHE A 156 7.39 4.07 -1.24
CA PHE A 156 8.39 3.05 -0.94
C PHE A 156 8.66 2.93 0.56
N PHE A 157 8.83 1.70 1.05
CA PHE A 157 9.05 1.45 2.47
C PHE A 157 9.99 0.27 2.74
N SER A 158 10.70 0.29 3.86
CA SER A 158 11.54 -0.83 4.32
C SER A 158 11.02 -1.51 5.59
N GLN A 159 9.89 -1.03 6.11
CA GLN A 159 9.33 -1.50 7.37
C GLN A 159 9.16 -3.03 7.36
N LYS A 160 9.75 -3.68 8.37
CA LYS A 160 9.56 -5.11 8.60
C LYS A 160 8.12 -5.33 9.07
N LEU A 161 7.43 -6.25 8.41
CA LEU A 161 6.05 -6.64 8.72
C LEU A 161 5.99 -8.14 8.94
N LEU A 162 5.10 -8.57 9.84
CA LEU A 162 4.77 -9.99 10.01
C LEU A 162 3.52 -10.32 9.21
N LYS A 163 3.58 -11.35 8.38
CA LYS A 163 2.41 -11.84 7.67
C LYS A 163 1.71 -12.91 8.51
N VAL A 164 0.53 -12.59 9.03
CA VAL A 164 -0.22 -13.42 9.98
C VAL A 164 -1.65 -13.67 9.48
N LYS A 165 -2.31 -14.74 9.95
CA LYS A 165 -3.73 -15.00 9.61
C LYS A 165 -4.64 -14.52 10.74
N ALA A 166 -5.00 -13.23 10.73
CA ALA A 166 -5.91 -12.62 11.70
C ALA A 166 -7.35 -12.58 11.17
N ALA A 167 -8.34 -12.87 12.01
CA ALA A 167 -9.76 -12.89 11.61
C ALA A 167 -10.04 -13.74 10.34
N GLY A 168 -9.29 -14.83 10.16
CA GLY A 168 -9.37 -15.72 8.99
C GLY A 168 -8.73 -15.17 7.70
N ARG A 169 -8.12 -13.98 7.76
CA ARG A 169 -7.51 -13.30 6.61
C ARG A 169 -6.00 -13.20 6.79
N LEU A 170 -5.28 -13.31 5.68
CA LEU A 170 -3.85 -13.09 5.66
C LEU A 170 -3.57 -11.59 5.60
N VAL A 171 -2.86 -11.08 6.60
CA VAL A 171 -2.64 -9.64 6.80
C VAL A 171 -1.20 -9.38 7.24
N TYR A 172 -0.74 -8.16 7.04
CA TYR A 172 0.55 -7.67 7.51
C TYR A 172 0.33 -6.80 8.75
N ILE A 173 1.05 -7.13 9.83
CA ILE A 173 1.06 -6.37 11.09
C ILE A 173 2.49 -5.92 11.41
N LEU A 174 2.60 -4.91 12.27
CA LEU A 174 3.86 -4.59 12.90
C LEU A 174 4.28 -5.69 13.89
N PRO A 175 5.58 -6.03 14.01
CA PRO A 175 6.06 -6.95 15.02
C PRO A 175 5.63 -6.58 16.45
N GLU A 176 5.66 -5.28 16.78
CA GLU A 176 5.23 -4.75 18.07
C GLU A 176 3.73 -4.87 18.35
N ASP A 177 2.89 -4.99 17.31
CA ASP A 177 1.45 -5.20 17.45
C ASP A 177 1.09 -6.69 17.61
N ALA A 178 2.04 -7.63 17.47
CA ALA A 178 1.76 -9.05 17.64
C ALA A 178 1.02 -9.40 18.95
N PRO A 179 1.39 -8.84 20.14
CA PRO A 179 0.65 -9.09 21.37
C PRO A 179 -0.81 -8.61 21.33
N LEU A 180 -1.10 -7.51 20.61
CA LEU A 180 -2.46 -6.99 20.45
C LEU A 180 -3.34 -7.99 19.70
N PHE A 181 -2.88 -8.44 18.52
CA PHE A 181 -3.62 -9.40 17.70
C PHE A 181 -3.74 -10.76 18.38
N VAL A 182 -2.67 -11.24 19.01
CA VAL A 182 -2.67 -12.48 19.77
C VAL A 182 -3.69 -12.42 20.91
N SER A 183 -3.72 -11.32 21.67
CA SER A 183 -4.68 -11.15 22.76
C SER A 183 -6.13 -11.14 22.29
N ALA A 184 -6.41 -10.58 21.10
CA ALA A 184 -7.75 -10.49 20.55
C ALA A 184 -8.26 -11.81 19.93
N TYR A 185 -7.39 -12.53 19.22
CA TYR A 185 -7.80 -13.64 18.34
C TYR A 185 -7.35 -15.03 18.79
N ARG A 186 -6.21 -15.16 19.49
CA ARG A 186 -5.63 -16.47 19.79
C ARG A 186 -6.56 -17.27 20.70
N LYS A 187 -6.81 -18.51 20.32
CA LYS A 187 -7.47 -19.54 21.14
C LYS A 187 -6.41 -20.57 21.57
N GLU A 188 -6.74 -21.38 22.57
CA GLU A 188 -5.84 -22.47 22.99
C GLU A 188 -5.47 -23.38 21.81
N PRO A 189 -4.21 -23.83 21.71
CA PRO A 189 -3.78 -24.65 20.59
C PRO A 189 -4.36 -26.06 20.74
N PRO A 190 -4.76 -26.73 19.65
CA PRO A 190 -5.11 -28.14 19.70
C PRO A 190 -3.93 -28.96 20.20
N GLN A 191 -4.17 -29.96 21.06
CA GLN A 191 -3.10 -30.81 21.61
C GLN A 191 -2.26 -31.51 20.52
N GLU A 192 -2.89 -31.85 19.39
CA GLU A 192 -2.26 -32.50 18.24
C GLU A 192 -1.23 -31.60 17.54
N ASP A 193 -1.43 -30.28 17.59
CA ASP A 193 -0.62 -29.32 16.83
C ASP A 193 0.58 -28.80 17.63
N VAL A 194 0.65 -29.05 18.93
CA VAL A 194 1.75 -28.57 19.80
C VAL A 194 3.10 -29.07 19.31
N LYS A 195 3.18 -30.34 18.88
CA LYS A 195 4.42 -30.92 18.34
C LYS A 195 4.86 -30.25 17.05
N ILE A 196 3.92 -29.84 16.20
CA ILE A 196 4.21 -29.13 14.96
C ILE A 196 4.71 -27.71 15.28
N LEU A 197 4.12 -27.04 16.26
CA LEU A 197 4.60 -25.74 16.73
C LEU A 197 6.03 -25.81 17.28
N ASP A 198 6.34 -26.83 18.08
CA ASP A 198 7.70 -27.07 18.59
C ASP A 198 8.69 -27.39 17.46
N PHE A 199 8.25 -28.11 16.43
CA PHE A 199 9.05 -28.35 15.23
C PHE A 199 9.37 -27.04 14.49
N ILE A 200 8.38 -26.16 14.29
CA ILE A 200 8.55 -24.86 13.64
C ILE A 200 9.46 -23.94 14.46
N ARG A 201 9.38 -23.97 15.80
CA ARG A 201 10.32 -23.26 16.69
C ARG A 201 11.76 -23.73 16.49
N SER A 202 11.94 -25.04 16.37
CA SER A 202 13.26 -25.67 16.25
C SER A 202 13.85 -25.55 14.84
N HIS A 203 13.00 -25.38 13.83
CA HIS A 203 13.38 -25.27 12.40
C HIS A 203 12.69 -24.06 11.74
N PRO A 204 13.04 -22.83 12.16
CA PRO A 204 12.44 -21.63 11.59
C PRO A 204 12.84 -21.44 10.12
N GLY A 205 11.96 -20.83 9.33
CA GLY A 205 12.28 -20.48 7.95
C GLY A 205 11.95 -21.57 6.92
N LEU A 206 11.24 -22.63 7.30
CA LEU A 206 10.76 -23.65 6.37
C LEU A 206 9.46 -23.23 5.67
N LYS A 207 9.27 -23.66 4.43
CA LYS A 207 8.01 -23.53 3.69
C LYS A 207 6.99 -24.54 4.22
N ARG A 208 5.71 -24.25 4.01
CA ARG A 208 4.60 -25.11 4.45
C ARG A 208 4.78 -26.59 4.06
N ARG A 209 5.17 -26.83 2.81
CA ARG A 209 5.35 -28.19 2.27
C ARG A 209 6.39 -28.98 3.06
N GLU A 210 7.52 -28.36 3.38
CA GLU A 210 8.63 -28.98 4.13
C GLU A 210 8.19 -29.34 5.55
N ILE A 211 7.39 -28.47 6.19
CA ILE A 211 6.83 -28.74 7.54
C ILE A 211 5.82 -29.89 7.49
N ILE A 212 4.93 -29.92 6.49
CA ILE A 212 3.95 -31.02 6.32
C ILE A 212 4.66 -32.34 6.07
N GLU A 213 5.68 -32.35 5.22
CA GLU A 213 6.48 -33.55 4.92
C GLU A 213 7.20 -34.08 6.18
N ALA A 214 7.72 -33.19 7.03
CA ALA A 214 8.40 -33.56 8.27
C ALA A 214 7.45 -34.00 9.39
N CYS A 215 6.29 -33.35 9.52
CA CYS A 215 5.35 -33.58 10.63
C CYS A 215 4.22 -34.56 10.28
N GLY A 216 4.02 -34.89 9.01
CA GLY A 216 2.95 -35.78 8.54
C GLY A 216 1.54 -35.20 8.67
N SER A 217 1.38 -33.90 8.94
CA SER A 217 0.09 -33.24 9.15
C SER A 217 0.15 -31.75 8.82
N ASP A 218 -0.99 -31.20 8.41
CA ASP A 218 -1.13 -29.76 8.13
C ASP A 218 -1.37 -28.98 9.43
N PHE A 219 -0.98 -27.69 9.43
CA PHE A 219 -1.02 -26.82 10.61
C PHE A 219 -1.86 -25.56 10.39
N THR A 220 -2.89 -25.64 9.54
CA THR A 220 -3.83 -24.53 9.28
C THR A 220 -4.37 -23.92 10.59
N LYS A 221 -4.68 -24.76 11.59
CA LYS A 221 -5.19 -24.28 12.89
C LYS A 221 -4.18 -23.45 13.67
N LEU A 222 -2.88 -23.76 13.59
CA LEU A 222 -1.83 -22.93 14.20
C LEU A 222 -1.74 -21.56 13.52
N GLU A 223 -1.83 -21.54 12.18
CA GLU A 223 -1.83 -20.29 11.40
C GLU A 223 -3.08 -19.45 11.73
N GLU A 224 -4.26 -20.06 11.74
CA GLU A 224 -5.54 -19.39 12.03
C GLU A 224 -5.66 -18.83 13.45
N ASN A 225 -4.95 -19.42 14.41
CA ASN A 225 -4.93 -18.97 15.80
C ASN A 225 -3.68 -18.16 16.15
N LEU A 226 -2.96 -17.63 15.14
CA LEU A 226 -1.79 -16.77 15.32
C LEU A 226 -0.65 -17.42 16.11
N TYR A 227 -0.45 -18.74 16.05
CA TYR A 227 0.73 -19.39 16.64
C TYR A 227 1.97 -19.33 15.75
N VAL A 228 1.78 -19.00 14.48
CA VAL A 228 2.87 -18.86 13.50
C VAL A 228 2.66 -17.59 12.68
N TYR A 229 3.76 -17.06 12.15
CA TYR A 229 3.76 -16.03 11.12
C TYR A 229 4.61 -16.48 9.94
N ARG A 230 4.52 -15.78 8.81
CA ARG A 230 5.41 -16.00 7.67
C ARG A 230 6.07 -14.72 7.17
N ASP A 231 7.18 -14.88 6.48
CA ASP A 231 7.83 -13.79 5.74
C ASP A 231 7.29 -13.68 4.30
N ASP A 232 7.83 -12.74 3.52
CA ASP A 232 7.41 -12.50 2.13
C ASP A 232 7.70 -13.71 1.21
N ALA A 233 8.69 -14.54 1.55
CA ALA A 233 9.02 -15.79 0.85
C ALA A 233 8.11 -16.96 1.26
N ASN A 234 7.08 -16.71 2.08
CA ASN A 234 6.17 -17.70 2.67
C ASN A 234 6.89 -18.77 3.51
N ARG A 235 7.99 -18.40 4.17
CA ARG A 235 8.66 -19.24 5.17
C ARG A 235 8.05 -18.99 6.53
N PHE A 236 7.85 -20.04 7.32
CA PHE A 236 7.11 -20.02 8.58
C PHE A 236 8.03 -19.93 9.79
N TYR A 237 7.53 -19.22 10.80
CA TYR A 237 8.20 -18.98 12.08
C TYR A 237 7.17 -19.06 13.20
N ALA A 238 7.60 -19.48 14.39
CA ALA A 238 6.73 -19.47 15.57
C ALA A 238 6.48 -18.04 16.04
N LEU A 239 5.25 -17.76 16.48
CA LEU A 239 4.84 -16.47 17.04
C LEU A 239 4.67 -16.58 18.55
N ASP A 240 5.78 -16.51 19.29
CA ASP A 240 5.78 -16.60 20.75
C ASP A 240 5.49 -15.22 21.36
N SER A 241 4.20 -14.86 21.37
CA SER A 241 3.68 -13.62 21.96
C SER A 241 2.74 -13.91 23.13
N GLN A 242 2.72 -13.05 24.13
CA GLN A 242 1.88 -13.20 25.32
C GLN A 242 0.43 -12.80 25.04
N VAL A 243 -0.51 -13.53 25.63
CA VAL A 243 -1.93 -13.18 25.65
C VAL A 243 -2.18 -12.29 26.87
N HIS A 244 -2.68 -11.08 26.62
CA HIS A 244 -3.09 -10.12 27.63
C HIS A 244 -4.62 -10.07 27.75
N ASN A 245 -5.18 -8.91 28.13
CA ASN A 245 -6.63 -8.73 28.25
C ASN A 245 -7.31 -8.69 26.88
N ARG A 246 -8.09 -9.73 26.57
CA ARG A 246 -8.82 -9.88 25.30
C ARG A 246 -9.77 -8.72 25.01
N LYS A 247 -10.60 -8.30 25.98
CA LYS A 247 -11.57 -7.21 25.78
C LYS A 247 -10.87 -5.89 25.46
N LYS A 248 -9.77 -5.58 26.16
CA LYS A 248 -8.95 -4.39 25.89
C LYS A 248 -8.34 -4.43 24.48
N ALA A 249 -7.85 -5.59 24.06
CA ALA A 249 -7.29 -5.78 22.73
C ALA A 249 -8.34 -5.66 21.62
N GLN A 250 -9.54 -6.23 21.82
CA GLN A 250 -10.67 -6.07 20.91
C GLN A 250 -11.07 -4.58 20.77
N LYS A 251 -11.18 -3.87 21.90
CA LYS A 251 -11.47 -2.43 21.93
C LYS A 251 -10.45 -1.61 21.13
N GLU A 252 -9.16 -1.83 21.36
CA GLU A 252 -8.08 -1.15 20.64
C GLU A 252 -8.14 -1.40 19.12
N ILE A 253 -8.39 -2.64 18.69
CA ILE A 253 -8.51 -2.98 17.26
C ILE A 253 -9.69 -2.25 16.62
N VAL A 254 -10.85 -2.20 17.29
CA VAL A 254 -12.02 -1.46 16.78
C VAL A 254 -11.72 0.04 16.73
N GLN A 255 -11.07 0.59 17.76
CA GLN A 255 -10.66 2.01 17.79
C GLN A 255 -9.75 2.38 16.62
N ARG A 256 -8.71 1.58 16.37
CA ARG A 256 -7.81 1.77 15.22
C ARG A 256 -8.55 1.70 13.89
N TYR A 257 -9.46 0.75 13.74
CA TYR A 257 -10.24 0.59 12.52
C TYR A 257 -11.20 1.76 12.26
N VAL A 258 -11.96 2.19 13.27
CA VAL A 258 -12.87 3.35 13.15
C VAL A 258 -12.08 4.63 12.91
N ALA A 259 -10.97 4.84 13.63
CA ALA A 259 -10.13 6.01 13.44
C ALA A 259 -9.49 6.07 12.04
N SER A 260 -9.14 4.93 11.44
CA SER A 260 -8.46 4.90 10.14
C SER A 260 -9.39 4.82 8.95
N CYS A 261 -10.48 4.06 9.06
CA CYS A 261 -11.39 3.75 7.96
C CYS A 261 -12.78 4.37 8.13
N GLY A 262 -13.05 5.00 9.29
CA GLY A 262 -14.34 5.60 9.61
C GLY A 262 -14.64 6.84 8.78
N PRO A 263 -15.93 7.16 8.54
CA PRO A 263 -17.13 6.46 9.03
C PRO A 263 -17.35 5.02 8.55
N VAL A 264 -17.71 4.13 9.47
CA VAL A 264 -17.99 2.71 9.22
C VAL A 264 -19.25 2.22 9.93
N SER A 265 -20.01 1.33 9.32
CA SER A 265 -21.19 0.71 9.91
C SER A 265 -20.81 -0.39 10.91
N ARG A 266 -21.77 -0.80 11.74
CA ARG A 266 -21.61 -1.95 12.65
C ARG A 266 -21.24 -3.21 11.89
N GLU A 267 -21.90 -3.46 10.76
CA GLU A 267 -21.67 -4.63 9.90
C GLU A 267 -20.26 -4.63 9.32
N GLU A 268 -19.73 -3.47 8.94
CA GLU A 268 -18.37 -3.35 8.44
C GLU A 268 -17.34 -3.67 9.53
N ILE A 269 -17.55 -3.19 10.76
CA ILE A 269 -16.67 -3.51 11.90
C ILE A 269 -16.72 -5.01 12.20
N LEU A 270 -17.89 -5.63 12.21
CA LEU A 270 -18.04 -7.09 12.41
C LEU A 270 -17.39 -7.88 11.27
N TYR A 271 -17.53 -7.42 10.03
CA TYR A 271 -16.89 -8.05 8.88
C TYR A 271 -15.36 -7.95 8.96
N TYR A 272 -14.83 -6.79 9.32
CA TYR A 272 -13.40 -6.54 9.46
C TYR A 272 -12.78 -7.34 10.60
N THR A 273 -13.40 -7.30 11.78
CA THR A 273 -12.86 -7.90 13.01
C THR A 273 -13.24 -9.36 13.23
N ARG A 274 -14.38 -9.83 12.69
CA ARG A 274 -14.96 -11.16 13.03
C ARG A 274 -15.19 -11.36 14.55
N PHE A 275 -15.37 -10.27 15.31
CA PHE A 275 -15.78 -10.35 16.71
C PHE A 275 -17.27 -10.70 16.84
N GLN A 276 -17.69 -11.06 18.05
CA GLN A 276 -19.09 -11.31 18.36
C GLN A 276 -19.85 -9.99 18.54
N ILE A 277 -21.16 -10.02 18.30
CA ILE A 277 -22.03 -8.82 18.30
C ILE A 277 -22.06 -8.17 19.68
N GLU A 278 -22.05 -8.98 20.74
CA GLU A 278 -22.16 -8.56 22.14
C GLU A 278 -20.91 -7.82 22.63
N ASP A 279 -19.74 -8.10 22.03
CA ASP A 279 -18.48 -7.42 22.37
C ASP A 279 -18.43 -5.98 21.84
N LEU A 280 -19.31 -5.62 20.90
CA LEU A 280 -19.17 -4.40 20.11
C LEU A 280 -19.98 -3.21 20.66
N ASP A 281 -21.15 -3.44 21.25
CA ASP A 281 -22.04 -2.35 21.70
C ASP A 281 -21.37 -1.43 22.74
N ASP A 282 -20.66 -2.02 23.72
CA ASP A 282 -19.90 -1.26 24.73
C ASP A 282 -18.77 -0.42 24.12
N ILE A 283 -18.20 -0.86 22.99
CA ILE A 283 -17.11 -0.16 22.30
C ILE A 283 -17.67 0.99 21.44
N LEU A 284 -18.82 0.79 20.81
CA LEU A 284 -19.42 1.76 19.89
C LEU A 284 -19.90 3.03 20.58
N CYS A 285 -20.20 2.97 21.89
CA CYS A 285 -20.56 4.15 22.68
C CYS A 285 -19.48 5.24 22.72
N ASP A 286 -18.22 4.91 22.43
CA ASP A 286 -17.11 5.87 22.43
C ASP A 286 -17.01 6.69 21.13
N PHE A 287 -17.81 6.38 20.10
CA PHE A 287 -17.74 7.04 18.79
C PHE A 287 -18.94 7.92 18.50
N LYS A 288 -18.72 8.89 17.61
CA LYS A 288 -19.79 9.73 17.07
C LYS A 288 -20.62 8.90 16.10
N LYS A 289 -21.92 8.84 16.34
CA LYS A 289 -22.89 8.28 15.40
C LYS A 289 -23.22 9.30 14.31
N VAL A 290 -23.18 8.87 13.06
CA VAL A 290 -23.53 9.66 11.88
C VAL A 290 -24.45 8.86 10.96
N TYR A 291 -25.33 9.56 10.25
CA TYR A 291 -26.18 8.95 9.23
C TYR A 291 -25.63 9.26 7.84
N VAL A 292 -25.48 8.22 7.03
CA VAL A 292 -25.04 8.33 5.65
C VAL A 292 -26.21 8.05 4.73
N PHE A 293 -26.54 9.02 3.90
CA PHE A 293 -27.66 9.00 2.98
C PHE A 293 -27.20 8.43 1.64
N SER A 294 -27.64 7.21 1.35
CA SER A 294 -27.44 6.53 0.06
C SER A 294 -28.81 6.18 -0.55
N LYS A 295 -28.97 5.03 -1.22
CA LYS A 295 -30.32 4.47 -1.50
C LYS A 295 -31.05 4.06 -0.22
N ILE A 296 -30.30 3.66 0.80
CA ILE A 296 -30.78 3.39 2.15
C ILE A 296 -30.03 4.30 3.14
N VAL A 297 -30.68 4.69 4.24
CA VAL A 297 -29.98 5.40 5.31
C VAL A 297 -29.15 4.39 6.08
N GLN A 298 -27.86 4.66 6.26
CA GLN A 298 -26.93 3.82 6.99
C GLN A 298 -26.48 4.53 8.25
N GLU A 299 -26.59 3.85 9.39
CA GLU A 299 -25.98 4.29 10.64
C GLU A 299 -24.50 3.89 10.64
N MET A 300 -23.62 4.87 10.83
CA MET A 300 -22.18 4.68 10.86
C MET A 300 -21.55 5.37 12.08
N TYR A 301 -20.32 4.98 12.38
CA TYR A 301 -19.54 5.43 13.53
C TYR A 301 -18.21 6.02 13.06
N CYS A 302 -17.84 7.18 13.60
CA CYS A 302 -16.58 7.84 13.32
C CYS A 302 -16.02 8.54 14.56
N THR A 303 -14.80 9.06 14.45
CA THR A 303 -14.23 9.92 15.50
C THR A 303 -14.87 11.31 15.45
N GLU A 304 -14.76 12.07 16.54
CA GLU A 304 -15.22 13.48 16.56
C GLU A 304 -14.46 14.33 15.52
N GLU A 305 -13.16 14.08 15.35
CA GLU A 305 -12.34 14.74 14.33
C GLU A 305 -12.85 14.44 12.91
N ASP A 306 -13.14 13.16 12.61
CA ASP A 306 -13.72 12.77 11.32
C ASP A 306 -15.07 13.44 11.08
N TYR A 307 -15.91 13.55 12.11
CA TYR A 307 -17.21 14.20 12.00
C TYR A 307 -17.07 15.69 11.64
N SER A 308 -16.12 16.40 12.26
CA SER A 308 -15.80 17.78 11.88
C SER A 308 -15.29 17.86 10.44
N ASN A 309 -14.35 16.99 10.05
CA ASN A 309 -13.77 17.00 8.71
C ASN A 309 -14.79 16.66 7.62
N LEU A 310 -15.78 15.80 7.90
CA LEU A 310 -16.88 15.48 6.98
C LEU A 310 -17.71 16.70 6.58
N LYS A 311 -17.82 17.71 7.45
CA LYS A 311 -18.58 18.94 7.16
C LYS A 311 -17.85 19.88 6.20
N GLU A 312 -16.54 19.70 6.04
CA GLU A 312 -15.67 20.59 5.27
C GLU A 312 -15.15 19.96 3.97
N VAL A 313 -15.67 18.78 3.60
CA VAL A 313 -15.21 18.03 2.43
C VAL A 313 -15.44 18.82 1.15
N THR A 314 -14.37 18.97 0.37
CA THR A 314 -14.41 19.61 -0.95
C THR A 314 -13.77 18.69 -1.97
N GLN A 315 -14.26 18.70 -3.21
CA GLN A 315 -13.70 17.85 -4.26
C GLN A 315 -12.34 18.39 -4.70
N LYS A 316 -11.30 17.56 -4.59
CA LYS A 316 -9.91 17.92 -4.94
C LYS A 316 -9.53 17.54 -6.38
N GLY A 317 -10.32 16.70 -7.04
CA GLY A 317 -10.15 16.37 -8.45
C GLY A 317 -9.04 15.35 -8.72
N PHE A 318 -8.72 14.46 -7.78
CA PHE A 318 -7.64 13.47 -7.97
C PHE A 318 -8.18 12.05 -8.17
N THR A 319 -7.45 11.28 -8.98
CA THR A 319 -7.76 9.88 -9.31
C THR A 319 -6.85 8.90 -8.58
N ARG A 320 -7.37 7.73 -8.20
CA ARG A 320 -6.62 6.61 -7.67
C ARG A 320 -7.08 5.27 -8.25
N ALA A 321 -6.13 4.44 -8.65
CA ALA A 321 -6.34 3.01 -8.82
C ALA A 321 -6.30 2.29 -7.46
N ILE A 322 -7.34 1.55 -7.13
CA ILE A 322 -7.49 0.91 -5.81
C ILE A 322 -7.19 -0.59 -5.89
N ASP A 323 -6.30 -1.07 -5.01
CA ASP A 323 -6.01 -2.50 -4.83
C ASP A 323 -7.23 -3.24 -4.23
N HIS A 324 -7.53 -4.45 -4.71
CA HIS A 324 -8.67 -5.25 -4.21
C HIS A 324 -8.57 -5.61 -2.73
N SER A 325 -7.36 -5.57 -2.16
CA SER A 325 -7.13 -5.82 -0.74
C SER A 325 -7.09 -4.53 0.08
N ASP A 326 -7.26 -3.36 -0.55
CA ASP A 326 -7.36 -2.09 0.17
C ASP A 326 -8.64 -2.05 1.02
N PRO A 327 -8.60 -1.58 2.27
CA PRO A 327 -9.81 -1.35 3.07
C PRO A 327 -10.85 -0.47 2.38
N PHE A 328 -10.41 0.51 1.57
CA PHE A 328 -11.31 1.38 0.81
C PHE A 328 -12.08 0.61 -0.27
N TYR A 329 -11.49 -0.45 -0.86
CA TYR A 329 -12.16 -1.25 -1.88
C TYR A 329 -13.46 -1.85 -1.36
N ASP A 330 -13.52 -2.23 -0.07
CA ASP A 330 -14.74 -2.78 0.55
C ASP A 330 -15.94 -1.81 0.43
N LYS A 331 -15.72 -0.49 0.41
CA LYS A 331 -16.76 0.56 0.24
C LYS A 331 -17.35 0.62 -1.16
N VAL A 332 -16.56 0.29 -2.18
CA VAL A 332 -16.94 0.43 -3.59
C VAL A 332 -17.07 -0.89 -4.32
N ARG A 333 -16.79 -2.01 -3.63
CA ARG A 333 -16.73 -3.36 -4.21
C ARG A 333 -17.99 -3.71 -4.99
N HIS A 334 -19.17 -3.56 -4.39
CA HIS A 334 -20.43 -3.93 -5.05
C HIS A 334 -20.69 -3.12 -6.33
N GLU A 335 -20.41 -1.82 -6.29
CA GLU A 335 -20.55 -0.95 -7.46
C GLU A 335 -19.49 -1.26 -8.53
N SER A 336 -18.23 -1.45 -8.11
CA SER A 336 -17.11 -1.83 -8.97
C SER A 336 -17.38 -3.15 -9.69
N SER A 337 -17.77 -4.21 -8.96
CA SER A 337 -18.12 -5.50 -9.55
C SER A 337 -19.30 -5.40 -10.51
N SER A 338 -20.31 -4.59 -10.21
CA SER A 338 -21.49 -4.43 -11.07
C SER A 338 -21.20 -3.61 -12.35
N LYS A 339 -20.35 -2.59 -12.29
CA LYS A 339 -20.06 -1.70 -13.43
C LYS A 339 -18.92 -2.22 -14.30
N LEU A 340 -17.88 -2.79 -13.68
CA LEU A 340 -16.62 -3.12 -14.34
C LEU A 340 -16.43 -4.62 -14.50
N GLY A 341 -16.74 -5.38 -13.44
CA GLY A 341 -16.41 -6.80 -13.27
C GLY A 341 -15.43 -7.00 -12.11
N GLU A 342 -15.38 -8.21 -11.53
CA GLU A 342 -14.58 -8.48 -10.32
C GLU A 342 -13.06 -8.41 -10.51
N ALA A 343 -12.57 -8.61 -11.74
CA ALA A 343 -11.14 -8.64 -12.04
C ALA A 343 -10.51 -7.24 -12.19
N PHE A 344 -11.31 -6.18 -12.32
CA PHE A 344 -10.81 -4.83 -12.55
C PHE A 344 -10.45 -4.14 -11.23
N SER A 345 -9.22 -3.61 -11.16
CA SER A 345 -8.87 -2.63 -10.13
C SER A 345 -9.56 -1.30 -10.47
N PRO A 346 -10.49 -0.81 -9.65
CA PRO A 346 -11.29 0.36 -10.00
C PRO A 346 -10.45 1.64 -9.93
N LEU A 347 -10.71 2.53 -10.88
CA LEU A 347 -10.23 3.90 -10.91
C LEU A 347 -11.30 4.79 -10.30
N LEU A 348 -10.95 5.49 -9.24
CA LEU A 348 -11.83 6.40 -8.53
C LEU A 348 -11.34 7.82 -8.68
N LYS A 349 -12.26 8.77 -8.89
CA LYS A 349 -12.01 10.20 -8.85
C LYS A 349 -12.92 10.82 -7.80
N ASP A 350 -12.33 11.44 -6.78
CA ASP A 350 -13.04 12.00 -5.62
C ASP A 350 -14.07 11.03 -5.00
N GLY A 351 -13.74 9.73 -4.95
CA GLY A 351 -14.58 8.67 -4.39
C GLY A 351 -15.58 8.04 -5.37
N ARG A 352 -15.74 8.59 -6.58
CA ARG A 352 -16.63 8.04 -7.61
C ARG A 352 -15.87 7.14 -8.59
N ILE A 353 -16.46 6.01 -8.97
CA ILE A 353 -15.86 5.12 -9.97
C ILE A 353 -15.97 5.76 -11.36
N VAL A 354 -14.82 6.02 -11.97
CA VAL A 354 -14.67 6.60 -13.32
C VAL A 354 -14.19 5.57 -14.35
N GLY A 355 -13.71 4.41 -13.89
CA GLY A 355 -13.31 3.31 -14.75
C GLY A 355 -12.62 2.19 -13.96
N GLY A 356 -11.86 1.35 -14.65
CA GLY A 356 -11.01 0.34 -14.05
C GLY A 356 -9.95 -0.17 -15.02
N ILE A 357 -8.85 -0.64 -14.44
CA ILE A 357 -7.74 -1.29 -15.16
C ILE A 357 -7.67 -2.76 -14.78
N LEU A 358 -7.57 -3.62 -15.79
CA LEU A 358 -7.17 -5.01 -15.63
C LEU A 358 -5.70 -5.10 -16.00
N TYR A 359 -4.87 -5.65 -15.11
CA TYR A 359 -3.44 -5.78 -15.36
C TYR A 359 -2.88 -7.09 -14.81
N GLU A 360 -1.82 -7.55 -15.45
CA GLU A 360 -0.98 -8.66 -14.98
C GLU A 360 0.42 -8.13 -14.63
N ALA A 361 0.99 -8.64 -13.55
CA ALA A 361 2.30 -8.22 -13.08
C ALA A 361 3.20 -9.43 -12.81
N GLY A 362 4.38 -9.42 -13.45
CA GLY A 362 5.48 -10.36 -13.28
C GLY A 362 6.80 -9.65 -13.62
N ASP A 363 7.57 -10.20 -14.55
CA ASP A 363 8.76 -9.50 -15.11
C ASP A 363 8.39 -8.25 -15.91
N THR A 364 7.11 -8.11 -16.29
CA THR A 364 6.52 -6.94 -16.93
C THR A 364 5.21 -6.56 -16.22
N PHE A 365 4.79 -5.30 -16.36
CA PHE A 365 3.49 -4.82 -15.94
C PHE A 365 2.64 -4.59 -17.18
N CYS A 366 1.65 -5.45 -17.41
CA CYS A 366 0.83 -5.42 -18.61
C CYS A 366 -0.58 -4.97 -18.29
N VAL A 367 -1.01 -3.84 -18.84
CA VAL A 367 -2.42 -3.43 -18.82
C VAL A 367 -3.13 -4.21 -19.93
N GLU A 368 -3.92 -5.19 -19.52
CA GLU A 368 -4.67 -6.09 -20.39
C GLU A 368 -5.90 -5.40 -20.97
N GLU A 369 -6.65 -4.71 -20.12
CA GLU A 369 -7.90 -4.07 -20.49
C GLU A 369 -8.10 -2.75 -19.70
N LEU A 370 -8.67 -1.75 -20.38
CA LEU A 370 -9.09 -0.50 -19.78
C LEU A 370 -10.59 -0.30 -20.05
N LYS A 371 -11.36 -0.11 -18.98
CA LYS A 371 -12.78 0.22 -19.08
C LYS A 371 -13.03 1.57 -18.42
N LEU A 372 -13.47 2.56 -19.17
CA LEU A 372 -13.86 3.87 -18.66
C LEU A 372 -15.38 3.99 -18.63
N THR A 373 -15.93 4.44 -17.51
CA THR A 373 -17.36 4.75 -17.34
C THR A 373 -17.64 6.25 -17.38
N ASP A 374 -16.60 7.06 -17.18
CA ASP A 374 -16.63 8.52 -17.25
C ASP A 374 -15.32 9.05 -17.84
N SER A 375 -15.26 10.34 -18.14
CA SER A 375 -14.08 11.01 -18.67
C SER A 375 -12.99 11.15 -17.61
N ILE A 376 -11.79 10.67 -17.92
CA ILE A 376 -10.57 10.88 -17.14
C ILE A 376 -9.55 11.55 -18.05
N PRO A 377 -8.92 12.67 -17.63
CA PRO A 377 -7.82 13.26 -18.38
C PRO A 377 -6.70 12.24 -18.58
N GLU A 378 -6.21 12.10 -19.82
CA GLU A 378 -5.19 11.09 -20.18
C GLU A 378 -3.96 11.20 -19.28
N ARG A 379 -3.48 12.42 -19.03
CA ARG A 379 -2.34 12.68 -18.14
C ARG A 379 -2.57 12.14 -16.72
N GLU A 380 -3.80 12.22 -16.21
CA GLU A 380 -4.17 11.75 -14.88
C GLU A 380 -4.22 10.22 -14.83
N LEU A 381 -4.82 9.59 -15.85
CA LEU A 381 -4.84 8.14 -16.00
C LEU A 381 -3.42 7.55 -16.07
N PHE A 382 -2.55 8.13 -16.90
CA PHE A 382 -1.17 7.66 -17.06
C PHE A 382 -0.34 7.85 -15.79
N LYS A 383 -0.55 8.95 -15.05
CA LYS A 383 0.09 9.16 -13.74
C LYS A 383 -0.28 8.03 -12.77
N GLU A 384 -1.54 7.59 -12.76
CA GLU A 384 -1.98 6.49 -11.91
C GLU A 384 -1.46 5.12 -12.37
N ILE A 385 -1.46 4.84 -13.69
CA ILE A 385 -0.86 3.62 -14.25
C ILE A 385 0.62 3.54 -13.86
N GLN A 386 1.37 4.62 -14.01
CA GLN A 386 2.78 4.70 -13.61
C GLN A 386 2.94 4.47 -12.11
N ARG A 387 2.09 5.07 -11.27
CA ARG A 387 2.13 4.89 -9.82
C ARG A 387 1.91 3.43 -9.42
N VAL A 388 0.96 2.74 -10.04
CA VAL A 388 0.74 1.29 -9.84
C VAL A 388 1.97 0.50 -10.29
N TYR A 389 2.49 0.80 -11.48
CA TYR A 389 3.69 0.17 -12.03
C TYR A 389 4.91 0.32 -11.12
N GLN A 390 5.13 1.48 -10.49
CA GLN A 390 6.28 1.70 -9.60
C GLN A 390 6.35 0.69 -8.45
N PHE A 391 5.20 0.25 -7.91
CA PHE A 391 5.17 -0.82 -6.92
C PHE A 391 5.68 -2.14 -7.50
N TYR A 392 5.24 -2.52 -8.70
CA TYR A 392 5.65 -3.78 -9.34
C TYR A 392 7.08 -3.72 -9.89
N ARG A 393 7.55 -2.55 -10.31
CA ARG A 393 8.94 -2.33 -10.69
C ARG A 393 9.90 -2.65 -9.56
N TRP A 394 9.56 -2.24 -8.35
CA TRP A 394 10.29 -2.58 -7.14
C TRP A 394 10.31 -4.10 -6.83
N HIS A 395 9.38 -4.86 -7.41
CA HIS A 395 9.33 -6.31 -7.27
C HIS A 395 9.80 -7.05 -8.54
N GLY A 396 10.50 -6.36 -9.44
CA GLY A 396 11.17 -6.95 -10.60
C GLY A 396 10.57 -6.62 -11.98
N ALA A 397 9.43 -5.92 -12.06
CA ALA A 397 8.82 -5.57 -13.34
C ALA A 397 9.62 -4.52 -14.11
N ARG A 398 10.04 -4.82 -15.34
CA ARG A 398 10.96 -3.95 -16.10
C ARG A 398 10.26 -2.97 -17.02
N ASN A 399 9.17 -3.40 -17.63
CA ASN A 399 8.49 -2.65 -18.69
C ASN A 399 6.99 -2.48 -18.39
N ILE A 400 6.40 -1.42 -18.94
CA ILE A 400 4.96 -1.24 -19.04
C ILE A 400 4.52 -1.69 -20.43
N ILE A 401 3.54 -2.60 -20.50
CA ILE A 401 2.91 -3.05 -21.73
C ILE A 401 1.46 -2.55 -21.74
N LEU A 402 1.04 -1.90 -22.81
CA LEU A 402 -0.32 -1.40 -23.02
C LEU A 402 -0.95 -2.21 -24.15
N LYS A 403 -1.82 -3.18 -23.84
CA LYS A 403 -2.55 -3.93 -24.88
C LYS A 403 -3.69 -3.14 -25.54
N PRO A 404 -4.48 -2.31 -24.82
CA PRO A 404 -5.59 -1.61 -25.45
C PRO A 404 -5.12 -0.53 -26.44
N GLU A 405 -5.58 -0.60 -27.69
CA GLU A 405 -5.22 0.36 -28.75
C GLU A 405 -5.60 1.81 -28.40
N ASN A 406 -6.74 2.01 -27.72
CA ASN A 406 -7.15 3.32 -27.25
C ASN A 406 -6.18 3.88 -26.22
N LEU A 407 -5.63 3.04 -25.34
CA LEU A 407 -4.66 3.45 -24.34
C LEU A 407 -3.30 3.75 -24.98
N GLN A 408 -2.90 3.02 -26.02
CA GLN A 408 -1.70 3.34 -26.81
C GLN A 408 -1.82 4.72 -27.48
N LYS A 409 -2.97 5.01 -28.12
CA LYS A 409 -3.23 6.34 -28.73
C LYS A 409 -3.21 7.49 -27.73
N MET A 410 -3.75 7.26 -26.52
CA MET A 410 -3.65 8.23 -25.42
C MET A 410 -2.19 8.45 -24.99
N ALA A 411 -1.37 7.38 -24.96
CA ALA A 411 0.05 7.49 -24.65
C ALA A 411 0.80 8.35 -25.69
N GLU A 412 0.55 8.09 -26.97
CA GLU A 412 1.14 8.82 -28.10
C GLU A 412 0.77 10.31 -28.06
N THR A 413 -0.49 10.62 -27.71
CA THR A 413 -0.98 12.00 -27.58
C THR A 413 -0.27 12.77 -26.46
N LEU A 414 0.18 12.07 -25.42
CA LEU A 414 0.99 12.61 -24.33
C LEU A 414 2.50 12.67 -24.65
N GLY A 415 2.91 12.22 -25.83
CA GLY A 415 4.32 12.20 -26.26
C GLY A 415 5.11 10.99 -25.77
N TYR A 416 4.46 9.91 -25.34
CA TYR A 416 5.14 8.65 -25.03
C TYR A 416 5.35 7.81 -26.28
N THR A 417 6.54 7.21 -26.41
CA THR A 417 6.83 6.22 -27.46
C THR A 417 6.35 4.84 -27.01
N ALA A 418 5.48 4.22 -27.81
CA ALA A 418 5.05 2.84 -27.63
C ALA A 418 5.53 1.97 -28.81
N GLU A 419 6.52 1.10 -28.58
CA GLU A 419 7.01 0.14 -29.58
C GLU A 419 6.43 -1.24 -29.28
N ASP A 420 5.68 -1.83 -30.20
CA ASP A 420 4.98 -3.11 -30.00
C ASP A 420 4.11 -3.15 -28.72
N GLY A 421 3.53 -2.00 -28.35
CA GLY A 421 2.74 -1.83 -27.12
C GLY A 421 3.56 -1.69 -25.84
N ILE A 422 4.89 -1.76 -25.91
CA ILE A 422 5.81 -1.48 -24.80
C ILE A 422 6.03 0.02 -24.74
N LEU A 423 5.77 0.62 -23.57
CA LEU A 423 6.02 2.05 -23.36
C LEU A 423 7.51 2.25 -23.05
N VAL A 424 8.26 2.73 -24.05
CA VAL A 424 9.74 2.81 -24.06
C VAL A 424 10.25 4.01 -23.26
N ASP A 425 9.48 5.10 -23.24
CA ASP A 425 9.84 6.39 -22.62
C ASP A 425 9.00 6.71 -21.37
N ALA A 426 8.66 5.72 -20.54
CA ALA A 426 7.81 5.96 -19.37
C ALA A 426 8.53 6.95 -18.44
N PRO A 427 8.06 8.21 -18.28
CA PRO A 427 8.71 9.16 -17.41
C PRO A 427 8.65 8.59 -16.00
N VAL A 428 9.80 8.68 -15.35
CA VAL A 428 9.91 8.55 -13.90
C VAL A 428 8.87 9.50 -13.29
N PHE A 429 8.12 8.99 -12.32
CA PHE A 429 7.06 9.70 -11.59
C PHE A 429 7.32 11.21 -11.49
N PRO A 430 6.37 12.09 -11.89
CA PRO A 430 6.57 13.54 -12.03
C PRO A 430 6.51 14.28 -10.69
N GLY A 431 6.93 13.62 -9.61
CA GLY A 431 7.54 14.38 -8.54
C GLY A 431 8.76 15.05 -9.16
N SER A 432 8.95 16.36 -8.97
CA SER A 432 10.18 16.98 -9.50
C SER A 432 11.39 16.13 -9.05
N PRO A 433 12.47 16.06 -9.83
CA PRO A 433 13.70 15.46 -9.34
C PRO A 433 14.07 15.99 -7.95
N ASP A 434 13.73 17.25 -7.66
CA ASP A 434 13.83 17.86 -6.34
C ASP A 434 12.91 17.25 -5.29
N SER A 435 11.74 16.70 -5.63
CA SER A 435 10.84 16.00 -4.71
C SER A 435 11.28 14.56 -4.43
N VAL A 436 11.81 13.85 -5.43
CA VAL A 436 12.42 12.52 -5.24
C VAL A 436 13.70 12.67 -4.41
N HIS A 437 14.51 13.68 -4.74
CA HIS A 437 15.70 14.09 -4.02
C HIS A 437 15.36 14.56 -2.60
N ALA A 438 14.34 15.41 -2.40
CA ALA A 438 13.89 15.85 -1.07
C ALA A 438 13.31 14.70 -0.23
N THR A 439 12.64 13.72 -0.84
CA THR A 439 12.12 12.53 -0.14
C THR A 439 13.28 11.63 0.31
N GLN A 440 14.31 11.44 -0.51
CA GLN A 440 15.51 10.70 -0.12
C GLN A 440 16.40 11.44 0.88
N LEU A 441 16.50 12.77 0.79
CA LEU A 441 17.19 13.62 1.77
C LEU A 441 16.49 13.67 3.13
N LYS A 442 15.15 13.67 3.13
CA LYS A 442 14.33 13.45 4.34
C LYS A 442 14.61 12.09 4.97
N CYS A 443 14.83 11.05 4.15
CA CYS A 443 15.04 9.68 4.63
C CYS A 443 16.47 9.40 5.13
N GLN A 444 17.50 10.16 4.72
CA GLN A 444 18.87 9.76 5.03
C GLN A 444 19.65 10.63 6.01
N HIS A 445 19.52 11.97 6.15
CA HIS A 445 20.33 12.64 7.21
C HIS A 445 19.98 14.03 7.76
N LEU A 446 18.97 14.77 7.31
CA LEU A 446 18.77 16.14 7.84
C LEU A 446 17.29 16.46 8.03
N LEU A 447 16.81 16.27 9.26
CA LEU A 447 15.46 16.62 9.69
C LEU A 447 15.29 18.12 10.05
N GLU A 448 16.29 18.98 9.84
CA GLU A 448 16.27 20.40 10.23
C GLU A 448 17.13 21.27 9.30
N PRO A 449 16.97 22.62 9.29
CA PRO A 449 17.89 23.52 8.60
C PRO A 449 19.34 23.25 8.98
N ALA A 450 20.18 23.02 7.98
CA ALA A 450 21.58 22.63 8.16
C ALA A 450 22.52 23.84 7.98
N PRO A 451 23.72 23.83 8.60
CA PRO A 451 24.70 24.91 8.43
C PRO A 451 25.02 25.15 6.95
N SER A 452 25.03 26.42 6.53
CA SER A 452 25.24 26.82 5.14
C SER A 452 26.50 26.22 4.51
N GLU A 453 27.58 26.09 5.29
CA GLU A 453 28.85 25.51 4.87
C GLU A 453 28.74 24.04 4.45
N LYS A 454 27.91 23.24 5.14
CA LYS A 454 27.68 21.83 4.79
C LYS A 454 26.72 21.67 3.62
N VAL A 455 25.81 22.62 3.45
CA VAL A 455 24.87 22.60 2.32
C VAL A 455 25.58 23.02 1.03
N SER A 456 26.49 23.99 1.08
CA SER A 456 27.25 24.46 -0.09
C SER A 456 28.17 23.43 -0.73
N THR A 457 28.52 22.35 -0.02
CA THR A 457 29.37 21.27 -0.53
C THR A 457 28.60 20.17 -1.24
N LEU A 458 27.25 20.23 -1.24
CA LEU A 458 26.43 19.20 -1.87
C LEU A 458 26.47 19.33 -3.40
N PRO A 459 26.69 18.23 -4.13
CA PRO A 459 26.66 18.25 -5.59
C PRO A 459 25.22 18.38 -6.11
N PHE A 460 25.08 18.88 -7.34
CA PHE A 460 23.79 19.09 -8.03
C PHE A 460 22.79 19.92 -7.22
N LEU A 461 23.29 20.92 -6.50
CA LEU A 461 22.47 21.81 -5.69
C LEU A 461 22.08 23.05 -6.50
N ASP A 462 20.80 23.38 -6.59
CA ASP A 462 20.37 24.66 -7.17
C ASP A 462 20.16 25.75 -6.09
N ARG A 463 19.98 27.01 -6.54
CA ARG A 463 19.80 28.16 -5.64
C ARG A 463 18.54 28.06 -4.77
N GLU A 464 17.44 27.53 -5.32
CA GLU A 464 16.18 27.41 -4.61
C GLU A 464 16.28 26.33 -3.53
N ALA A 465 16.90 25.20 -3.83
CA ALA A 465 17.20 24.11 -2.91
C ALA A 465 18.14 24.56 -1.79
N PHE A 466 19.19 25.33 -2.09
CA PHE A 466 20.07 25.91 -1.06
C PHE A 466 19.29 26.82 -0.10
N GLN A 467 18.47 27.73 -0.65
CA GLN A 467 17.69 28.69 0.13
C GLN A 467 16.64 27.99 1.00
N LYS A 468 15.96 26.97 0.48
CA LYS A 468 14.99 26.17 1.24
C LYS A 468 15.65 25.43 2.41
N ARG A 469 16.89 24.95 2.25
CA ARG A 469 17.59 24.15 3.27
C ARG A 469 18.27 24.97 4.36
N THR A 470 18.68 26.19 4.04
CA THR A 470 19.42 27.04 4.98
C THR A 470 18.58 28.20 5.53
N ALA A 471 17.45 28.51 4.90
CA ALA A 471 16.70 29.76 5.08
C ALA A 471 17.53 31.03 4.83
N LEU A 472 18.68 30.90 4.16
CA LEU A 472 19.61 31.98 3.84
C LEU A 472 19.80 32.11 2.33
N LYS A 473 20.17 33.30 1.87
CA LYS A 473 20.61 33.48 0.48
C LYS A 473 21.92 32.71 0.24
N ALA A 474 22.02 32.11 -0.94
CA ALA A 474 23.25 31.44 -1.37
C ALA A 474 24.44 32.43 -1.35
N PRO A 475 25.59 32.03 -0.78
CA PRO A 475 26.79 32.86 -0.78
C PRO A 475 27.21 33.29 -2.18
N GLU A 476 27.72 34.51 -2.32
CA GLU A 476 28.28 35.01 -3.60
C GLU A 476 29.55 34.25 -4.03
N SER A 477 30.16 33.50 -3.12
CA SER A 477 31.34 32.67 -3.39
C SER A 477 31.03 31.40 -4.18
N LEU A 478 29.75 31.03 -4.37
CA LEU A 478 29.35 29.88 -5.17
C LEU A 478 29.20 30.29 -6.64
N VAL A 479 29.63 29.40 -7.53
CA VAL A 479 29.62 29.59 -8.99
C VAL A 479 28.41 28.90 -9.59
N GLU A 480 27.78 29.53 -10.57
CA GLU A 480 26.70 28.93 -11.37
C GLU A 480 27.29 28.10 -12.51
N ILE A 481 26.74 26.90 -12.70
CA ILE A 481 27.13 26.00 -13.76
C ILE A 481 25.92 25.35 -14.42
N SER A 482 25.95 25.27 -15.74
CA SER A 482 24.92 24.60 -16.53
C SER A 482 25.32 23.17 -16.82
N TYR A 483 24.51 22.19 -16.41
CA TYR A 483 24.74 20.77 -16.64
C TYR A 483 23.43 20.03 -16.93
N LYS A 484 23.39 19.23 -18.02
CA LYS A 484 22.16 18.58 -18.53
C LYS A 484 20.95 19.54 -18.65
N ASN A 485 21.19 20.74 -19.19
CA ASN A 485 20.18 21.81 -19.35
C ASN A 485 19.56 22.31 -18.03
N ARG A 486 20.27 22.20 -16.91
CA ARG A 486 19.87 22.73 -15.61
C ARG A 486 21.00 23.55 -14.99
N GLU A 487 20.63 24.59 -14.26
CA GLU A 487 21.56 25.46 -13.56
C GLU A 487 21.73 24.97 -12.12
N TYR A 488 22.97 24.69 -11.74
CA TYR A 488 23.37 24.33 -10.39
C TYR A 488 24.34 25.38 -9.85
N ILE A 489 24.47 25.42 -8.53
CA ILE A 489 25.52 26.16 -7.83
C ILE A 489 26.50 25.16 -7.23
N CYS A 490 27.78 25.47 -7.31
CA CYS A 490 28.84 24.65 -6.73
C CYS A 490 29.99 25.51 -6.21
N LEU A 491 30.92 24.89 -5.51
CA LEU A 491 32.17 25.53 -5.14
C LEU A 491 33.02 25.79 -6.40
N PRO A 492 33.80 26.88 -6.47
CA PRO A 492 34.64 27.18 -7.64
C PRO A 492 35.55 26.01 -8.04
N GLU A 493 36.07 25.27 -7.06
CA GLU A 493 36.90 24.07 -7.24
C GLU A 493 36.17 22.88 -7.89
N ASP A 494 34.85 22.78 -7.74
CA ASP A 494 34.03 21.71 -8.29
C ASP A 494 33.56 22.02 -9.73
N THR A 495 33.74 23.24 -10.24
CA THR A 495 33.25 23.69 -11.57
C THR A 495 33.73 22.76 -12.70
N LYS A 496 35.02 22.40 -12.67
CA LYS A 496 35.67 21.60 -13.71
C LYS A 496 35.07 20.20 -13.83
N MET A 497 34.62 19.62 -12.72
CA MET A 497 33.99 18.30 -12.66
C MET A 497 32.71 18.25 -13.50
N TYR A 498 31.90 19.32 -13.46
CA TYR A 498 30.66 19.42 -14.24
C TYR A 498 30.93 19.75 -15.71
N GLU A 499 31.85 20.68 -15.98
CA GLU A 499 32.19 21.10 -17.36
C GLU A 499 32.79 19.97 -18.20
N GLU A 500 33.66 19.15 -17.60
CA GLU A 500 34.32 18.04 -18.28
C GLU A 500 33.49 16.75 -18.24
N ASN A 501 32.32 16.78 -17.58
CA ASN A 501 31.49 15.61 -17.32
C ASN A 501 32.32 14.45 -16.73
N ASP A 502 33.12 14.74 -15.69
CA ASP A 502 33.93 13.72 -15.03
C ASP A 502 33.03 12.81 -14.20
N VAL A 503 32.49 11.77 -14.86
CA VAL A 503 31.56 10.80 -14.28
C VAL A 503 32.13 10.19 -12.99
N GLN A 504 33.42 9.92 -12.95
CA GLN A 504 34.04 9.27 -11.80
C GLN A 504 34.11 10.22 -10.60
N GLU A 505 34.49 11.47 -10.81
CA GLU A 505 34.53 12.47 -9.74
C GLU A 505 33.11 12.90 -9.30
N LEU A 506 32.15 13.01 -10.24
CA LEU A 506 30.74 13.22 -9.93
C LEU A 506 30.19 12.09 -9.03
N MET A 507 30.57 10.84 -9.31
CA MET A 507 30.16 9.70 -8.48
C MET A 507 30.80 9.75 -7.10
N ASN A 508 32.08 10.09 -7.05
CA ASN A 508 32.81 10.20 -5.80
C ASN A 508 32.18 11.27 -4.90
N ARG A 509 31.85 12.42 -5.48
CA ARG A 509 31.21 13.55 -4.80
C ARG A 509 29.80 13.22 -4.33
N LEU A 510 29.04 12.49 -5.14
CA LEU A 510 27.73 11.98 -4.74
C LEU A 510 27.86 11.00 -3.57
N LEU A 511 28.79 10.05 -3.59
CA LEU A 511 28.97 9.11 -2.49
C LEU A 511 29.49 9.76 -1.20
N ASP A 512 30.29 10.82 -1.30
CA ASP A 512 30.70 11.62 -0.14
C ASP A 512 29.53 12.35 0.51
N SER A 513 28.56 12.74 -0.30
CA SER A 513 27.39 13.50 0.14
C SER A 513 26.21 12.60 0.53
N PHE A 514 26.14 11.41 -0.07
CA PHE A 514 25.07 10.44 0.04
C PHE A 514 25.69 9.07 0.35
N LEU A 515 25.48 8.60 1.58
CA LEU A 515 26.14 7.41 2.11
C LEU A 515 25.86 6.13 1.31
N ILE A 516 24.73 6.06 0.59
CA ILE A 516 24.29 4.88 -0.16
C ILE A 516 23.61 5.32 -1.46
N LEU A 517 24.05 4.78 -2.61
CA LEU A 517 23.51 5.11 -3.93
C LEU A 517 23.22 3.88 -4.78
N SER A 518 22.15 3.91 -5.57
CA SER A 518 21.88 2.93 -6.63
C SER A 518 22.27 3.48 -8.01
N PRO A 519 22.65 2.63 -8.99
CA PRO A 519 22.98 3.05 -10.34
C PRO A 519 21.89 3.86 -11.03
N PHE A 520 20.62 3.55 -10.75
CA PHE A 520 19.48 4.24 -11.31
C PHE A 520 19.29 5.65 -10.74
N GLN A 521 19.57 5.85 -9.43
CA GLN A 521 19.56 7.18 -8.83
C GLN A 521 20.62 8.09 -9.46
N VAL A 522 21.75 7.50 -9.81
CA VAL A 522 22.86 8.21 -10.44
C VAL A 522 22.57 8.56 -11.90
N LYS A 523 21.96 7.65 -12.67
CA LYS A 523 21.68 7.85 -14.11
C LYS A 523 20.83 9.08 -14.39
N GLU A 524 19.96 9.45 -13.46
CA GLU A 524 19.17 10.68 -13.56
C GLU A 524 20.04 11.94 -13.41
N LEU A 525 21.07 11.88 -12.55
CA LEU A 525 21.91 13.02 -12.19
C LEU A 525 23.06 13.26 -13.16
N VAL A 526 23.68 12.19 -13.68
CA VAL A 526 24.89 12.26 -14.49
C VAL A 526 24.61 11.95 -15.96
N ASP A 527 25.37 12.58 -16.85
CA ASP A 527 25.31 12.38 -18.30
C ASP A 527 26.24 11.23 -18.69
N ALA A 528 25.84 10.01 -18.34
CA ALA A 528 26.61 8.80 -18.56
C ALA A 528 25.69 7.60 -18.74
N GLU A 529 26.14 6.57 -19.47
CA GLU A 529 25.40 5.32 -19.60
C GLU A 529 25.45 4.48 -18.32
N LEU A 530 24.42 3.66 -18.09
CA LEU A 530 24.28 2.88 -16.84
C LEU A 530 25.51 1.99 -16.57
N TYR A 531 26.11 1.42 -17.63
CA TYR A 531 27.31 0.61 -17.50
C TYR A 531 28.57 1.44 -17.12
N GLU A 532 28.64 2.71 -17.52
CA GLU A 532 29.74 3.63 -17.17
C GLU A 532 29.61 4.06 -15.71
N ILE A 533 28.37 4.33 -15.28
CA ILE A 533 28.00 4.61 -13.90
C ILE A 533 28.36 3.42 -13.00
N GLU A 534 27.92 2.21 -13.37
CA GLU A 534 28.25 1.01 -12.60
C GLU A 534 29.76 0.79 -12.55
N ARG A 535 30.47 1.01 -13.66
CA ARG A 535 31.94 0.88 -13.70
C ARG A 535 32.63 1.90 -12.77
N ALA A 536 32.17 3.14 -12.76
CA ALA A 536 32.70 4.19 -11.90
C ALA A 536 32.38 3.93 -10.42
N LEU A 537 31.15 3.57 -10.09
CA LEU A 537 30.78 3.21 -8.72
C LEU A 537 31.57 1.98 -8.23
N ASN A 538 31.75 0.96 -9.07
CA ASN A 538 32.58 -0.20 -8.75
C ASN A 538 34.06 0.14 -8.51
N SER A 539 34.59 1.23 -9.09
CA SER A 539 36.00 1.60 -8.92
C SER A 539 36.26 2.42 -7.66
N ILE A 540 35.24 3.09 -7.11
CA ILE A 540 35.39 4.04 -5.99
C ILE A 540 34.59 3.66 -4.73
N SER A 541 33.84 2.56 -4.77
CA SER A 541 32.92 2.19 -3.68
C SER A 541 32.71 0.68 -3.58
N LYS A 542 32.06 0.25 -2.50
CA LYS A 542 31.65 -1.13 -2.28
C LYS A 542 30.19 -1.34 -2.64
N ARG A 543 29.92 -2.46 -3.30
CA ARG A 543 28.54 -2.93 -3.55
C ARG A 543 27.92 -3.46 -2.27
N VAL A 544 26.71 -3.03 -1.97
CA VAL A 544 25.89 -3.52 -0.86
C VAL A 544 24.53 -3.93 -1.40
N TYR A 545 24.04 -5.09 -0.99
CA TYR A 545 22.72 -5.57 -1.37
C TYR A 545 21.71 -5.21 -0.29
N TYR A 546 20.70 -4.43 -0.66
CA TYR A 546 19.66 -3.99 0.26
C TYR A 546 18.31 -4.03 -0.45
N GLN A 547 17.29 -4.61 0.19
CA GLN A 547 15.92 -4.72 -0.36
C GLN A 547 15.83 -5.34 -1.78
N GLY A 548 16.75 -6.23 -2.15
CA GLY A 548 16.74 -6.90 -3.47
C GLY A 548 17.43 -6.12 -4.60
N GLU A 549 17.98 -4.93 -4.31
CA GLU A 549 18.68 -4.06 -5.27
C GLU A 549 20.18 -3.91 -4.92
N VAL A 550 20.96 -3.48 -5.91
CA VAL A 550 22.40 -3.21 -5.77
C VAL A 550 22.60 -1.73 -5.45
N TYR A 551 23.20 -1.47 -4.29
CA TYR A 551 23.64 -0.15 -3.87
C TYR A 551 25.16 -0.10 -3.77
N TYR A 552 25.68 1.12 -3.61
CA TYR A 552 27.10 1.45 -3.58
C TYR A 552 27.37 2.39 -2.41
N VAL A 553 28.41 2.10 -1.63
CA VAL A 553 28.77 2.79 -0.38
C VAL A 553 30.27 3.06 -0.34
N LYS A 554 30.68 4.26 0.10
CA LYS A 554 32.09 4.63 0.20
C LYS A 554 32.77 3.85 1.34
N ASP A 555 34.00 3.40 1.10
CA ASP A 555 34.76 2.45 1.93
C ASP A 555 34.87 2.79 3.43
N ALA A 556 34.64 4.05 3.83
CA ALA A 556 34.82 4.54 5.19
C ALA A 556 33.52 4.76 5.99
N ALA A 557 32.33 4.54 5.41
CA ALA A 557 31.05 4.98 5.99
C ALA A 557 30.27 3.91 6.79
N PHE A 558 30.81 2.70 6.94
CA PHE A 558 30.15 1.63 7.70
C PHE A 558 31.18 0.96 8.61
N GLU A 559 31.00 1.05 9.94
CA GLU A 559 31.65 0.10 10.83
C GLU A 559 31.06 -1.29 10.56
N PRO A 560 31.87 -2.30 10.26
CA PRO A 560 31.36 -3.65 10.01
C PRO A 560 30.72 -4.17 11.30
N LEU A 561 29.52 -4.74 11.19
CA LEU A 561 29.08 -5.74 12.16
C LEU A 561 30.12 -6.87 12.14
N GLU A 562 30.73 -7.12 13.30
CA GLU A 562 31.82 -8.07 13.64
C GLU A 562 32.20 -9.12 12.57
N ASP A 563 33.52 -9.24 12.33
CA ASP A 563 34.16 -10.17 11.38
C ASP A 563 33.53 -11.57 11.38
N THR A 564 33.02 -11.98 10.22
CA THR A 564 32.52 -13.34 10.00
C THR A 564 33.68 -14.27 9.61
N ILE A 565 34.13 -15.11 10.54
CA ILE A 565 35.19 -16.11 10.36
C ILE A 565 34.60 -17.40 9.83
N ILE A 566 35.05 -17.86 8.65
CA ILE A 566 34.61 -19.14 8.08
C ILE A 566 35.76 -20.16 8.11
N LEU A 567 35.58 -21.29 8.79
CA LEU A 567 36.59 -22.36 8.91
C LEU A 567 36.10 -23.63 8.21
N PHE A 568 37.01 -24.30 7.50
CA PHE A 568 36.77 -25.61 6.90
C PHE A 568 37.63 -26.63 7.61
N LEU A 569 37.02 -27.44 8.48
CA LEU A 569 37.72 -28.42 9.30
C LEU A 569 37.28 -29.82 8.92
N SER A 570 38.23 -30.72 8.64
CA SER A 570 37.91 -32.13 8.41
C SER A 570 37.14 -32.69 9.62
N VAL A 571 36.27 -33.67 9.42
CA VAL A 571 35.66 -34.38 10.56
C VAL A 571 36.68 -35.12 11.42
N THR A 572 37.91 -35.28 10.91
CA THR A 572 39.07 -35.79 11.65
C THR A 572 39.87 -34.69 12.37
N ASP A 573 39.48 -33.42 12.24
CA ASP A 573 40.10 -32.31 12.97
C ASP A 573 39.74 -32.43 14.47
N PRO A 574 40.69 -32.25 15.40
CA PRO A 574 40.45 -32.44 16.82
C PRO A 574 39.29 -31.61 17.38
N TYR A 575 39.07 -30.39 16.87
CA TYR A 575 37.96 -29.54 17.28
C TYR A 575 36.62 -30.13 16.84
N ILE A 576 36.52 -30.58 15.58
CA ILE A 576 35.31 -31.23 15.09
C ILE A 576 35.08 -32.56 15.81
N MET A 577 36.09 -33.41 15.97
CA MET A 577 35.96 -34.70 16.67
C MET A 577 35.43 -34.55 18.10
N LEU A 578 35.87 -33.51 18.83
CA LEU A 578 35.39 -33.22 20.19
C LEU A 578 33.91 -32.84 20.25
N HIS A 579 33.39 -32.29 19.16
CA HIS A 579 32.02 -31.78 19.08
C HIS A 579 31.11 -32.62 18.16
N ASN A 580 31.65 -33.59 17.42
CA ASN A 580 30.91 -34.32 16.39
C ASN A 580 29.89 -35.29 16.94
N GLU A 581 30.05 -35.77 18.18
CA GLU A 581 29.01 -36.56 18.87
C GLU A 581 27.71 -35.76 19.02
N LYS A 582 27.77 -34.42 19.03
CA LYS A 582 26.60 -33.54 19.05
C LYS A 582 26.21 -33.00 17.67
N TRP A 583 27.18 -32.71 16.82
CA TRP A 583 26.93 -32.04 15.54
C TRP A 583 26.66 -33.00 14.38
N ASN A 584 27.07 -34.27 14.50
CA ASN A 584 26.82 -35.34 13.53
C ASN A 584 27.17 -34.97 12.08
N LEU A 585 28.35 -34.37 11.89
CA LEU A 585 28.86 -33.90 10.60
C LEU A 585 29.70 -34.99 9.91
N GLU A 586 29.65 -35.08 8.58
CA GLU A 586 30.46 -36.00 7.76
C GLU A 586 31.41 -35.25 6.81
N GLY A 587 32.58 -35.82 6.49
CA GLY A 587 33.51 -35.22 5.53
C GLY A 587 34.27 -33.98 6.04
N THR A 588 33.90 -32.77 5.65
CA THR A 588 34.56 -31.53 6.10
C THR A 588 33.52 -30.50 6.52
N ALA A 589 33.56 -30.13 7.79
CA ALA A 589 32.67 -29.17 8.44
C ALA A 589 32.99 -27.74 8.01
N ILE A 590 31.93 -26.97 7.78
CA ILE A 590 31.97 -25.53 7.50
C ILE A 590 31.48 -24.82 8.76
N LEU A 591 32.36 -24.07 9.40
CA LEU A 591 32.05 -23.31 10.60
C LEU A 591 31.96 -21.83 10.26
N ILE A 592 30.95 -21.13 10.75
CA ILE A 592 30.84 -19.68 10.71
C ILE A 592 30.93 -19.20 12.16
N ASN A 593 31.92 -18.35 12.46
CA ASN A 593 32.25 -17.89 13.80
C ASN A 593 32.42 -19.03 14.82
N GLY A 594 32.98 -20.15 14.37
CA GLY A 594 33.20 -21.35 15.20
C GLY A 594 31.98 -22.26 15.35
N ILE A 595 30.84 -21.95 14.72
CA ILE A 595 29.60 -22.72 14.81
C ILE A 595 29.33 -23.45 13.49
N PRO A 596 28.93 -24.75 13.51
CA PRO A 596 28.63 -25.47 12.27
C PRO A 596 27.48 -24.84 11.49
N ALA A 597 27.78 -24.42 10.26
CA ALA A 597 26.81 -23.95 9.29
C ALA A 597 26.50 -25.01 8.21
N GLY A 598 27.30 -26.08 8.15
CA GLY A 598 27.11 -27.21 7.25
C GLY A 598 28.33 -28.12 7.20
N TYR A 599 28.31 -29.15 6.34
CA TYR A 599 29.45 -30.00 6.05
C TYR A 599 29.40 -30.51 4.61
N TYR A 600 30.56 -30.81 4.03
CA TYR A 600 30.65 -31.36 2.67
C TYR A 600 31.24 -32.76 2.65
N ILE A 601 30.69 -33.63 1.79
CA ILE A 601 31.20 -34.98 1.51
C ILE A 601 31.50 -35.07 0.01
N LYS A 602 32.69 -35.60 -0.33
CA LYS A 602 33.28 -35.53 -1.68
C LYS A 602 32.41 -36.13 -2.80
N GLU A 603 31.51 -37.04 -2.46
CA GLU A 603 30.63 -37.75 -3.42
C GLU A 603 29.31 -37.02 -3.68
N GLY A 604 28.96 -35.98 -2.91
CA GLY A 604 27.60 -35.42 -2.87
C GLY A 604 27.31 -34.19 -3.73
N ASN A 605 28.27 -33.31 -4.02
CA ASN A 605 27.94 -32.08 -4.75
C ASN A 605 29.15 -31.36 -5.38
N LEU A 606 29.20 -31.34 -6.71
CA LEU A 606 30.07 -30.46 -7.50
C LEU A 606 29.47 -29.05 -7.70
N ALA A 607 28.19 -28.85 -7.36
CA ALA A 607 27.45 -27.61 -7.59
C ALA A 607 27.82 -26.48 -6.62
N ASP A 608 28.08 -26.82 -5.35
CA ASP A 608 28.32 -25.81 -4.30
C ASP A 608 29.72 -25.16 -4.40
N LEU A 609 30.70 -25.85 -4.99
CA LEU A 609 32.02 -25.30 -5.29
C LEU A 609 31.98 -24.21 -6.38
N ASN A 610 31.02 -24.27 -7.29
CA ASN A 610 30.79 -23.20 -8.27
C ASN A 610 30.10 -21.99 -7.63
N LEU A 611 29.18 -22.23 -6.67
CA LEU A 611 28.58 -21.18 -5.85
C LEU A 611 29.66 -20.45 -5.05
N PHE A 612 30.53 -21.14 -4.32
CA PHE A 612 31.62 -20.48 -3.59
C PHE A 612 32.58 -19.69 -4.49
N ARG A 613 32.74 -20.11 -5.75
CA ARG A 613 33.60 -19.44 -6.74
C ARG A 613 32.98 -18.16 -7.28
N GLU A 614 31.66 -18.09 -7.45
CA GLU A 614 30.94 -16.86 -7.79
C GLU A 614 30.94 -15.83 -6.65
N PHE A 615 30.94 -16.33 -5.41
CA PHE A 615 30.87 -15.49 -4.23
C PHE A 615 32.24 -15.15 -3.63
N LYS A 616 33.37 -15.67 -4.13
CA LYS A 616 34.75 -15.41 -3.61
C LYS A 616 35.07 -13.92 -3.41
N ASN A 617 34.47 -13.03 -4.19
CA ASN A 617 34.69 -11.58 -4.14
C ASN A 617 33.74 -10.84 -3.17
N LEU A 618 32.74 -11.51 -2.57
CA LEU A 618 31.74 -10.92 -1.66
C LEU A 618 32.15 -10.92 -0.18
N TRP A 619 33.12 -11.74 0.26
CA TRP A 619 33.30 -12.07 1.69
C TRP A 619 34.54 -11.44 2.36
N GLY A 620 35.25 -10.52 1.68
CA GLY A 620 36.45 -9.90 2.24
C GLY A 620 37.63 -10.87 2.43
N ASN A 621 38.55 -10.55 3.35
CA ASN A 621 39.73 -11.40 3.63
C ASN A 621 39.30 -12.73 4.27
N ILE A 622 39.25 -13.78 3.44
CA ILE A 622 39.01 -15.14 3.93
C ILE A 622 40.33 -15.71 4.47
N LEU A 623 40.43 -15.87 5.79
CA LEU A 623 41.55 -16.55 6.44
C LEU A 623 41.34 -18.07 6.37
N ILE A 624 41.83 -18.68 5.30
CA ILE A 624 41.74 -20.13 5.09
C ILE A 624 42.92 -20.81 5.78
N LYS A 625 42.67 -21.47 6.91
CA LYS A 625 43.66 -22.37 7.52
C LYS A 625 43.50 -23.75 6.90
N LEU A 626 44.23 -24.04 5.82
CA LEU A 626 44.33 -25.39 5.27
C LEU A 626 45.12 -26.28 6.24
N PRO A 627 44.71 -27.53 6.51
CA PRO A 627 45.50 -28.43 7.32
C PRO A 627 46.83 -28.70 6.61
N SER A 628 47.93 -28.35 7.27
CA SER A 628 49.26 -28.83 6.90
C SER A 628 49.29 -30.35 7.12
N GLU A 629 49.84 -31.05 6.11
CA GLU A 629 50.31 -32.46 6.13
C GLU A 629 49.32 -33.57 5.70
N ASN A 630 49.28 -33.84 4.38
CA ASN A 630 49.79 -35.08 3.77
C ASN A 630 49.20 -35.28 2.35
N ILE A 631 49.83 -34.68 1.34
CA ILE A 631 49.69 -35.13 -0.05
C ILE A 631 51.06 -35.65 -0.50
N SER A 632 51.30 -36.95 -0.34
CA SER A 632 52.50 -37.61 -0.87
C SER A 632 52.34 -37.81 -2.38
N ILE A 633 53.20 -37.17 -3.18
CA ILE A 633 53.26 -37.31 -4.64
C ILE A 633 54.08 -38.56 -4.97
N ARG A 634 53.46 -39.62 -5.52
CA ARG A 634 54.20 -40.69 -6.22
C ARG A 634 54.23 -40.38 -7.72
N THR A 635 55.45 -40.30 -8.25
CA THR A 635 55.76 -40.07 -9.67
C THR A 635 55.66 -41.35 -10.50
N ILE A 636 55.06 -41.27 -11.69
CA ILE A 636 55.23 -42.28 -12.76
C ILE A 636 55.84 -41.58 -13.99
N ASN A 637 56.99 -42.08 -14.44
CA ASN A 637 57.69 -41.71 -15.68
C ASN A 637 58.09 -40.25 -15.87
N GLY A 638 58.75 -39.67 -14.86
CA GLY A 638 59.61 -38.49 -15.05
C GLY A 638 58.89 -37.22 -15.53
N ARG A 639 57.55 -37.21 -15.52
CA ARG A 639 56.75 -36.01 -15.71
C ARG A 639 55.86 -35.82 -14.49
N PRO A 640 55.85 -34.62 -13.87
CA PRO A 640 54.88 -34.32 -12.83
C PRO A 640 53.48 -34.40 -13.46
N VAL A 641 52.65 -35.32 -12.97
CA VAL A 641 51.22 -35.31 -13.25
C VAL A 641 50.67 -34.08 -12.55
N LYS A 642 50.48 -32.99 -13.32
CA LYS A 642 49.81 -31.79 -12.87
C LYS A 642 48.34 -32.14 -12.59
N ASP A 643 48.04 -32.56 -11.37
CA ASP A 643 46.69 -32.36 -10.83
C ASP A 643 46.62 -30.99 -10.15
N THR A 644 46.81 -29.99 -11.01
CA THR A 644 46.86 -28.56 -10.67
C THR A 644 45.48 -27.94 -10.53
N ARG A 645 44.41 -28.68 -10.24
CA ARG A 645 43.07 -28.08 -10.16
C ARG A 645 42.82 -27.43 -8.80
N PHE A 646 43.20 -28.07 -7.70
CA PHE A 646 42.96 -27.50 -6.36
C PHE A 646 43.80 -26.23 -6.10
N ALA A 647 45.05 -26.21 -6.57
CA ALA A 647 45.94 -25.05 -6.40
C ALA A 647 45.67 -23.89 -7.39
N ARG A 648 45.20 -24.17 -8.62
CA ARG A 648 44.85 -23.11 -9.59
C ARG A 648 43.48 -22.49 -9.38
N THR A 649 42.56 -23.15 -8.67
CA THR A 649 41.25 -22.56 -8.37
C THR A 649 41.35 -21.52 -7.24
N PHE A 650 42.40 -21.59 -6.41
CA PHE A 650 42.62 -20.64 -5.33
C PHE A 650 43.63 -19.52 -5.62
N SER A 651 44.69 -19.75 -6.40
CA SER A 651 45.51 -18.66 -6.98
C SER A 651 44.73 -17.89 -8.02
#